data_AF-A0A940AFP0-F1
#
_entry.id   AF-A0A940AFP0-F1
#
_cell.length_a   1.000
_cell.length_b   1.000
_cell.length_c   1.000
_cell.angle_alpha   90.00
_cell.angle_beta   90.00
_cell.angle_gamma   90.00
#
_symmetry.space_group_name_H-M   'P 1'
#
loop_
_entity.id
_entity.type
_entity.pdbx_description
1 polymer ?
#
loop_
_entity_poly.entity_id
_entity_poly.type
_entity_poly.pdbx_seq_one_letter_code
_entity_poly.pdbx_strand_id
1 'polypeptide(L)'
;MENLFKKIRSHLDAQMMAEKTEELCRIEMGQTFRHYHQAIDWICAEMKKVGIPNVERLVFPADGKTVYEDKRMPIAWDASIGKLTLCDAEQTVAADFTQHPFHLIKGSVSTLPGGEIVRIITEQQFLAGEDPRGAMVMLETTTSPRAAVISPILDQGGRGIIADYLVGRYEHPDGLQWVNACTEGAHWHIQEEDRDFVGFSVTLRMGDKIRQLANRGGLKARIECDGRRYVGELPAATALIPGRRKEEIWLLAHTFEPLLDDDSNGVVAGIEIAKQIMSMGTPEYSLRLVFAMELYGFAAFHANFKGKVIGGANLDSIPVNSRSYCQLIPPISSVPFHGVKVLKELSEAGVGQLPCKLKKPECFDDMFLSDSTTGVPTVWFLKGLKPGFQELWHNSAQTEKGYLEPEILADFTALAAVWFHRVLFYTGAPAELPKLELKPISSPWRDYAAGQIYARAQIGLPQDLVMVPKAMRKAMPERILYGPMVSLLSGMDGKKNLAQIILETEAERQVSLTDAQIKKYIDAINYLTDWGYLKAVKRTELTPAMLADSMRQAGVKAGDVLLVHSSLSKCGYIAGGAEGLIRGVMEAVGQDGTALFPTFTRPYIYLGSSLNKGWNYRPYDPNDPSQVWTGIVPRVLLEKFPEAKRSRHVTHSWAGLGLHAETCVSVHGPVDPPASHASPLAKAMELGGKVVYIGSGLAPSTFLHYLETVCNSAFLQPAVCRVKNPDGSLHTVFIEQHLPGHRDFYRPDAENCKFFLRAVKAGLKIAEVP
;
A
#
# COMPACT_ATOMS: atom_id res chain seq x y z
N MET A 1 -21.42 14.22 32.41
CA MET A 1 -20.07 14.13 31.82
C MET A 1 -19.26 15.36 32.17
N GLU A 2 -19.80 16.57 32.01
CA GLU A 2 -19.13 17.82 32.38
C GLU A 2 -18.55 17.88 33.81
N ASN A 3 -19.33 17.50 34.83
CA ASN A 3 -18.81 17.48 36.21
C ASN A 3 -17.66 16.48 36.40
N LEU A 4 -17.70 15.35 35.68
CA LEU A 4 -16.64 14.35 35.72
C LEU A 4 -15.37 14.88 35.03
N PHE A 5 -15.52 15.55 33.89
CA PHE A 5 -14.43 16.23 33.19
C PHE A 5 -13.73 17.22 34.10
N LYS A 6 -14.48 18.15 34.73
CA LYS A 6 -13.93 19.16 35.64
C LYS A 6 -13.16 18.53 36.81
N LYS A 7 -13.72 17.46 37.39
CA LYS A 7 -13.08 16.71 38.49
C LYS A 7 -11.79 16.03 38.05
N ILE A 8 -11.77 15.39 36.88
CA ILE A 8 -10.57 14.74 36.34
C ILE A 8 -9.51 15.80 36.04
N ARG A 9 -9.92 16.85 35.33
CA ARG A 9 -9.02 17.90 34.87
C ARG A 9 -8.33 18.62 36.02
N SER A 10 -9.02 18.82 37.15
CA SER A 10 -8.41 19.42 38.35
C SER A 10 -7.34 18.56 39.04
N HIS A 11 -7.21 17.27 38.69
CA HIS A 11 -6.18 16.38 39.21
C HIS A 11 -5.06 16.08 38.21
N LEU A 12 -5.16 16.60 36.98
CA LEU A 12 -4.09 16.47 35.98
C LEU A 12 -3.11 17.64 36.13
N ASP A 13 -1.83 17.30 36.24
CA ASP A 13 -0.73 18.26 36.22
C ASP A 13 -0.24 18.39 34.77
N ALA A 14 -0.70 19.44 34.10
CA ALA A 14 -0.43 19.70 32.70
C ALA A 14 1.08 19.82 32.41
N GLN A 15 1.81 20.52 33.28
CA GLN A 15 3.23 20.78 33.09
C GLN A 15 4.04 19.49 33.25
N MET A 16 3.73 18.69 34.26
CA MET A 16 4.38 17.39 34.47
C MET A 16 4.11 16.44 33.30
N MET A 17 2.89 16.43 32.75
CA MET A 17 2.57 15.61 31.58
C MET A 17 3.37 16.02 30.34
N ALA A 18 3.50 17.32 30.10
CA ALA A 18 4.34 17.86 29.03
C ALA A 18 5.81 17.43 29.19
N GLU A 19 6.38 17.59 30.38
CA GLU A 19 7.77 17.22 30.68
C GLU A 19 8.04 15.72 30.48
N LYS A 20 7.11 14.86 30.90
CA LYS A 20 7.18 13.41 30.68
C LYS A 20 7.08 13.02 29.20
N THR A 21 6.24 13.73 28.46
CA THR A 21 6.09 13.52 27.01
C THR A 21 7.39 13.89 26.30
N GLU A 22 8.00 15.02 26.65
CA GLU A 22 9.31 15.43 26.13
C GLU A 22 10.43 14.47 26.56
N GLU A 23 10.37 13.91 27.77
CA GLU A 23 11.34 12.92 28.25
C GLU A 23 11.26 11.62 27.45
N LEU A 24 10.07 11.05 27.26
CA LEU A 24 9.86 9.83 26.48
C LEU A 24 10.29 10.03 25.02
N CYS A 25 9.85 11.12 24.38
CA CYS A 25 10.22 11.45 23.00
C CYS A 25 11.75 11.55 22.83
N ARG A 26 12.46 12.09 23.83
CA ARG A 26 13.93 12.16 23.81
C ARG A 26 14.59 10.77 23.91
N ILE A 27 14.01 9.85 24.67
CA ILE A 27 14.48 8.45 24.72
C ILE A 27 14.26 7.79 23.35
N GLU A 28 13.09 8.01 22.75
CA GLU A 28 12.73 7.43 21.45
C GLU A 28 13.47 8.06 20.26
N MET A 29 13.96 9.29 20.40
CA MET A 29 14.65 10.09 19.35
C MET A 29 15.75 9.33 18.62
N GLY A 30 16.48 8.46 19.34
CA GLY A 30 17.53 7.64 18.75
C GLY A 30 17.01 6.68 17.68
N GLN A 31 15.70 6.37 17.64
CA GLN A 31 14.97 5.56 16.67
C GLN A 31 15.56 4.16 16.38
N THR A 32 16.35 3.63 17.32
CA THR A 32 16.91 2.29 17.23
C THR A 32 16.27 1.33 18.22
N PHE A 33 16.45 0.02 18.01
CA PHE A 33 15.90 -0.98 18.91
C PHE A 33 16.45 -0.88 20.33
N ARG A 34 17.71 -0.45 20.49
CA ARG A 34 18.25 -0.10 21.81
C ARG A 34 17.38 0.96 22.53
N HIS A 35 16.99 2.01 21.82
CA HIS A 35 16.17 3.09 22.36
C HIS A 35 14.73 2.63 22.61
N TYR A 36 14.21 1.73 21.78
CA TYR A 36 12.89 1.12 21.99
C TYR A 36 12.83 0.32 23.30
N HIS A 37 13.88 -0.44 23.62
CA HIS A 37 13.99 -1.11 24.92
C HIS A 37 14.02 -0.12 26.09
N GLN A 38 14.78 0.98 25.96
CA GLN A 38 14.87 2.01 27.00
C GLN A 38 13.52 2.72 27.22
N ALA A 39 12.79 3.02 26.15
CA ALA A 39 11.46 3.62 26.23
C ALA A 39 10.48 2.71 26.98
N ILE A 40 10.44 1.42 26.67
CA ILE A 40 9.58 0.46 27.38
C ILE A 40 9.96 0.29 28.85
N ASP A 41 11.26 0.27 29.16
CA ASP A 41 11.74 0.21 30.55
C ASP A 41 11.30 1.45 31.34
N TRP A 42 11.40 2.64 30.72
CA TRP A 42 10.92 3.90 31.29
C TRP A 42 9.40 3.88 31.51
N ILE A 43 8.62 3.46 30.51
CA ILE A 43 7.15 3.36 30.60
C ILE A 43 6.74 2.41 31.75
N CYS A 44 7.38 1.25 31.86
CA CYS A 44 7.14 0.31 32.95
C CYS A 44 7.48 0.91 34.33
N ALA A 45 8.58 1.66 34.43
CA ALA A 45 8.98 2.33 35.67
C ALA A 45 7.96 3.42 36.06
N GLU A 46 7.49 4.20 35.08
CA GLU A 46 6.53 5.27 35.30
C GLU A 46 5.15 4.74 35.71
N MET A 47 4.66 3.67 35.08
CA MET A 47 3.43 3.01 35.55
C MET A 47 3.54 2.52 37.00
N LYS A 48 4.67 1.89 37.37
CA LYS A 48 4.92 1.42 38.74
C LYS A 48 4.99 2.58 39.74
N LYS A 49 5.62 3.69 39.36
CA LYS A 49 5.78 4.90 40.17
C LYS A 49 4.44 5.53 40.54
N VAL A 50 3.48 5.53 39.62
CA VAL A 50 2.12 6.03 39.89
C VAL A 50 1.20 4.99 40.52
N GLY A 51 1.71 3.79 40.82
CA GLY A 51 1.00 2.74 41.55
C GLY A 51 0.10 1.84 40.70
N ILE A 52 0.21 1.87 39.37
CA ILE A 52 -0.58 0.97 38.50
C ILE A 52 -0.18 -0.48 38.79
N PRO A 53 -1.14 -1.39 39.07
CA PRO A 53 -0.85 -2.78 39.39
C PRO A 53 -0.55 -3.62 38.14
N ASN A 54 0.03 -4.81 38.36
CA ASN A 54 0.25 -5.83 37.32
C ASN A 54 1.00 -5.30 36.09
N VAL A 55 2.03 -4.47 36.30
CA VAL A 55 2.88 -3.96 35.22
C VAL A 55 3.79 -5.07 34.72
N GLU A 56 3.71 -5.36 33.43
CA GLU A 56 4.47 -6.40 32.75
C GLU A 56 5.24 -5.79 31.57
N ARG A 57 6.51 -6.19 31.46
CA ARG A 57 7.32 -5.95 30.28
C ARG A 57 7.28 -7.20 29.43
N LEU A 58 6.83 -7.05 28.19
CA LEU A 58 6.73 -8.12 27.21
C LEU A 58 7.82 -7.96 26.15
N VAL A 59 8.14 -9.08 25.50
CA VAL A 59 9.02 -9.11 24.33
C VAL A 59 8.43 -10.03 23.28
N PHE A 60 8.47 -9.59 22.04
CA PHE A 60 8.11 -10.37 20.86
C PHE A 60 9.32 -10.50 19.93
N PRO A 61 9.34 -11.47 19.00
CA PRO A 61 10.43 -11.56 18.03
C PRO A 61 10.50 -10.31 17.13
N ALA A 62 11.71 -9.80 16.93
CA ALA A 62 12.04 -8.81 15.90
C ALA A 62 13.04 -9.43 14.91
N ASP A 63 12.59 -10.44 14.18
CA ASP A 63 13.40 -11.32 13.34
C ASP A 63 13.17 -11.14 11.84
N GLY A 64 12.23 -10.28 11.44
CA GLY A 64 11.85 -10.11 10.04
C GLY A 64 11.08 -11.30 9.44
N LYS A 65 10.64 -12.28 10.25
CA LYS A 65 10.06 -13.56 9.80
C LYS A 65 8.78 -13.95 10.52
N THR A 66 8.76 -13.81 11.84
CA THR A 66 7.63 -14.18 12.69
C THR A 66 6.40 -13.44 12.21
N VAL A 67 5.27 -14.15 12.17
CA VAL A 67 3.99 -13.59 11.74
C VAL A 67 2.99 -13.72 12.88
N TYR A 68 2.32 -12.62 13.20
CA TYR A 68 1.12 -12.62 14.01
C TYR A 68 -0.04 -12.12 13.15
N GLU A 69 -1.14 -12.88 13.09
CA GLU A 69 -2.22 -12.62 12.13
C GLU A 69 -1.69 -12.62 10.68
N ASP A 70 -1.65 -11.47 10.01
CA ASP A 70 -0.99 -11.27 8.72
C ASP A 70 0.09 -10.17 8.80
N LYS A 71 0.62 -9.91 10.00
CA LYS A 71 1.70 -8.96 10.24
C LYS A 71 3.02 -9.69 10.37
N ARG A 72 3.93 -9.46 9.42
CA ARG A 72 5.31 -9.95 9.56
C ARG A 72 6.10 -8.98 10.42
N MET A 73 6.60 -9.48 11.54
CA MET A 73 7.34 -8.69 12.52
C MET A 73 8.58 -8.03 11.89
N PRO A 74 8.94 -6.81 12.32
CA PRO A 74 10.12 -6.11 11.82
C PRO A 74 11.41 -6.88 12.16
N ILE A 75 12.48 -6.65 11.41
CA ILE A 75 13.83 -7.01 11.83
C ILE A 75 14.43 -5.91 12.72
N ALA A 76 15.13 -6.29 13.78
CA ALA A 76 15.77 -5.31 14.66
C ALA A 76 16.85 -4.51 13.91
N TRP A 77 16.97 -3.23 14.25
CA TRP A 77 17.89 -2.30 13.61
C TRP A 77 18.50 -1.32 14.62
N ASP A 78 19.82 -1.16 14.56
CA ASP A 78 20.57 -0.13 15.28
C ASP A 78 21.55 0.58 14.33
N ALA A 79 21.81 1.86 14.61
CA ALA A 79 22.87 2.66 13.99
C ALA A 79 23.39 3.68 15.00
N SER A 80 24.63 4.11 14.84
CA SER A 80 25.24 5.24 15.54
C SER A 80 25.90 6.25 14.61
N ILE A 81 26.11 5.86 13.35
CA ILE A 81 26.72 6.68 12.29
C ILE A 81 25.82 6.62 11.06
N GLY A 82 25.54 7.79 10.51
CA GLY A 82 24.85 7.96 9.23
C GLY A 82 25.21 9.32 8.68
N LYS A 83 26.21 9.39 7.80
CA LYS A 83 26.74 10.64 7.28
C LYS A 83 26.84 10.63 5.77
N LEU A 84 26.38 11.72 5.16
CA LEU A 84 26.50 12.01 3.74
C LEU A 84 27.33 13.28 3.56
N THR A 85 28.51 13.14 2.96
CA THR A 85 29.41 14.27 2.67
C THR A 85 29.61 14.41 1.17
N LEU A 86 29.18 15.52 0.59
CA LEU A 86 29.36 15.80 -0.83
C LEU A 86 30.85 15.99 -1.13
N CYS A 87 31.32 15.41 -2.23
CA CYS A 87 32.68 15.65 -2.73
C CYS A 87 32.73 16.93 -3.58
N ASP A 88 32.14 18.01 -3.09
CA ASP A 88 32.25 19.35 -3.67
C ASP A 88 33.50 20.08 -3.13
N ALA A 89 33.73 21.30 -3.58
CA ALA A 89 34.88 22.10 -3.18
C ALA A 89 34.96 22.35 -1.66
N GLU A 90 33.79 22.33 -0.99
CA GLU A 90 33.65 22.63 0.44
C GLU A 90 33.60 21.36 1.31
N GLN A 91 33.53 20.17 0.70
CA GLN A 91 33.25 18.91 1.41
C GLN A 91 31.98 19.01 2.28
N THR A 92 30.89 19.52 1.70
CA THR A 92 29.65 19.83 2.41
C THR A 92 29.05 18.59 3.08
N VAL A 93 28.79 18.66 4.39
CA VAL A 93 28.01 17.63 5.10
C VAL A 93 26.53 17.89 4.84
N ALA A 94 25.89 16.97 4.11
CA ALA A 94 24.49 17.09 3.70
C ALA A 94 23.52 16.42 4.68
N ALA A 95 23.95 15.37 5.37
CA ALA A 95 23.18 14.65 6.37
C ALA A 95 24.13 14.12 7.46
N ASP A 96 23.72 14.21 8.73
CA ASP A 96 24.49 13.71 9.87
C ASP A 96 23.55 13.20 10.98
N PHE A 97 23.49 11.88 11.15
CA PHE A 97 22.68 11.19 12.15
C PHE A 97 22.96 11.66 13.58
N THR A 98 24.20 12.09 13.86
CA THR A 98 24.60 12.55 15.20
C THR A 98 24.09 13.96 15.51
N GLN A 99 23.76 14.75 14.48
CA GLN A 99 23.13 16.06 14.63
C GLN A 99 21.62 15.94 14.76
N HIS A 100 21.00 15.11 13.91
CA HIS A 100 19.59 14.79 14.01
C HIS A 100 19.33 13.38 13.45
N PRO A 101 18.75 12.45 14.23
CA PRO A 101 18.58 11.06 13.80
C PRO A 101 17.80 10.91 12.49
N PHE A 102 16.81 11.78 12.22
CA PHE A 102 16.00 11.70 10.98
C PHE A 102 16.83 11.79 9.69
N HIS A 103 18.07 12.26 9.75
CA HIS A 103 18.97 12.24 8.61
C HIS A 103 19.24 10.85 8.06
N LEU A 104 19.19 9.79 8.88
CA LEU A 104 19.35 8.41 8.42
C LEU A 104 17.98 7.73 8.38
N ILE A 105 17.64 7.19 7.21
CA ILE A 105 16.41 6.41 7.06
C ILE A 105 16.62 5.05 7.73
N LYS A 106 15.72 4.70 8.66
CA LYS A 106 15.73 3.43 9.38
C LYS A 106 15.75 2.25 8.40
N GLY A 107 16.62 1.28 8.69
CA GLY A 107 16.90 0.17 7.79
C GLY A 107 18.17 0.30 6.97
N SER A 108 18.80 1.48 6.94
CA SER A 108 20.08 1.64 6.24
C SER A 108 21.13 0.65 6.74
N VAL A 109 21.90 0.04 5.83
CA VAL A 109 22.93 -0.95 6.18
C VAL A 109 24.32 -0.33 6.23
N SER A 110 25.25 -1.04 6.86
CA SER A 110 26.62 -0.59 7.01
C SER A 110 27.32 -0.37 5.66
N THR A 111 28.12 0.69 5.58
CA THR A 111 29.12 0.89 4.54
C THR A 111 30.42 0.15 4.92
N LEU A 112 31.40 0.10 4.02
CA LEU A 112 32.75 -0.31 4.40
C LEU A 112 33.34 0.64 5.47
N PRO A 113 34.25 0.16 6.34
CA PRO A 113 34.96 1.02 7.29
C PRO A 113 35.64 2.20 6.58
N GLY A 114 35.42 3.43 7.08
CA GLY A 114 35.90 4.66 6.46
C GLY A 114 34.97 5.25 5.38
N GLY A 115 33.84 4.60 5.12
CA GLY A 115 32.84 5.02 4.14
C GLY A 115 33.17 4.60 2.71
N GLU A 116 32.24 4.86 1.80
CA GLU A 116 32.37 4.59 0.37
C GLU A 116 32.07 5.84 -0.45
N ILE A 117 32.80 6.01 -1.57
CA ILE A 117 32.55 7.10 -2.52
C ILE A 117 31.58 6.61 -3.58
N VAL A 118 30.41 7.24 -3.63
CA VAL A 118 29.31 6.91 -4.55
C VAL A 118 29.04 8.08 -5.50
N ARG A 119 28.54 7.78 -6.70
CA ARG A 119 27.97 8.81 -7.59
C ARG A 119 26.59 9.20 -7.09
N ILE A 120 26.20 10.45 -7.31
CA ILE A 120 24.82 10.90 -7.15
C ILE A 120 24.23 11.19 -8.53
N ILE A 121 23.03 10.66 -8.77
CA ILE A 121 22.20 11.03 -9.92
C ILE A 121 20.84 11.55 -9.42
N THR A 122 20.18 12.38 -10.21
CA THR A 122 18.81 12.81 -9.91
C THR A 122 17.78 11.75 -10.32
N GLU A 123 16.59 11.81 -9.71
CA GLU A 123 15.44 11.03 -10.16
C GLU A 123 15.15 11.26 -11.65
N GLN A 124 15.27 12.48 -12.15
CA GLN A 124 15.11 12.78 -13.59
C GLN A 124 16.14 12.06 -14.46
N GLN A 125 17.41 12.01 -14.04
CA GLN A 125 18.46 11.28 -14.74
C GLN A 125 18.19 9.77 -14.73
N PHE A 126 17.80 9.21 -13.59
CA PHE A 126 17.43 7.81 -13.45
C PHE A 126 16.24 7.45 -14.36
N LEU A 127 15.16 8.22 -14.31
CA LEU A 127 13.99 8.05 -15.16
C LEU A 127 14.32 8.28 -16.64
N ALA A 128 15.42 8.99 -16.94
CA ALA A 128 15.94 9.16 -18.28
C ALA A 128 16.83 7.99 -18.77
N GLY A 129 17.02 6.96 -17.95
CA GLY A 129 17.80 5.77 -18.28
C GLY A 129 19.30 5.90 -17.98
N GLU A 130 19.70 6.88 -17.16
CA GLU A 130 21.05 6.91 -16.59
C GLU A 130 21.24 5.70 -15.66
N ASP A 131 22.36 5.00 -15.81
CA ASP A 131 22.68 3.78 -15.06
C ASP A 131 22.81 4.11 -13.56
N PRO A 132 22.01 3.52 -12.66
CA PRO A 132 22.08 3.79 -11.23
C PRO A 132 23.08 2.90 -10.49
N ARG A 133 23.76 1.93 -11.13
CA ARG A 133 24.61 0.96 -10.44
C ARG A 133 25.63 1.65 -9.51
N GLY A 134 25.58 1.29 -8.22
CA GLY A 134 26.41 1.84 -7.15
C GLY A 134 26.16 3.31 -6.80
N ALA A 135 25.17 3.97 -7.42
CA ALA A 135 24.85 5.37 -7.19
C ALA A 135 23.75 5.55 -6.15
N MET A 136 23.75 6.71 -5.49
CA MET A 136 22.62 7.21 -4.71
C MET A 136 21.72 8.05 -5.63
N VAL A 137 20.40 7.87 -5.54
CA VAL A 137 19.44 8.64 -6.33
C VAL A 137 18.83 9.76 -5.48
N MET A 138 19.05 11.01 -5.88
CA MET A 138 18.41 12.18 -5.29
C MET A 138 16.98 12.31 -5.83
N LEU A 139 16.00 12.14 -4.95
CA LEU A 139 14.58 12.16 -5.31
C LEU A 139 14.08 13.58 -5.64
N GLU A 140 12.98 13.65 -6.38
CA GLU A 140 12.22 14.89 -6.54
C GLU A 140 11.56 15.30 -5.24
N THR A 141 11.34 16.61 -5.09
CA THR A 141 10.85 17.22 -3.85
C THR A 141 9.52 16.64 -3.34
N THR A 142 8.69 16.08 -4.22
CA THR A 142 7.37 15.51 -3.88
C THR A 142 7.36 13.98 -3.88
N THR A 143 8.48 13.34 -4.21
CA THR A 143 8.60 11.89 -4.25
C THR A 143 8.86 11.34 -2.85
N SER A 144 7.85 10.69 -2.26
CA SER A 144 7.98 10.02 -0.97
C SER A 144 8.84 8.74 -1.08
N PRO A 145 9.78 8.49 -0.16
CA PRO A 145 10.68 7.34 -0.19
C PRO A 145 9.93 6.04 0.18
N ARG A 146 9.29 5.39 -0.80
CA ARG A 146 8.47 4.18 -0.64
C ARG A 146 8.90 3.05 -1.57
N ALA A 147 8.34 1.84 -1.40
CA ALA A 147 8.61 0.65 -2.21
C ALA A 147 8.61 0.88 -3.73
N ALA A 148 7.65 1.67 -4.23
CA ALA A 148 7.53 1.97 -5.66
C ALA A 148 8.70 2.79 -6.23
N VAL A 149 9.48 3.44 -5.37
CA VAL A 149 10.63 4.28 -5.70
C VAL A 149 11.93 3.50 -5.50
N ILE A 150 12.10 2.87 -4.33
CA ILE A 150 13.35 2.19 -3.99
C ILE A 150 13.54 0.89 -4.78
N SER A 151 12.48 0.09 -5.00
CA SER A 151 12.63 -1.22 -5.65
C SER A 151 13.19 -1.09 -7.08
N PRO A 152 12.67 -0.21 -7.95
CA PRO A 152 13.23 -0.03 -9.30
C PRO A 152 14.69 0.47 -9.33
N ILE A 153 15.13 1.19 -8.28
CA ILE A 153 16.52 1.64 -8.13
C ILE A 153 17.40 0.45 -7.76
N LEU A 154 16.99 -0.35 -6.78
CA LEU A 154 17.72 -1.55 -6.33
C LEU A 154 17.75 -2.65 -7.40
N ASP A 155 16.67 -2.82 -8.18
CA ASP A 155 16.60 -3.74 -9.32
C ASP A 155 17.69 -3.49 -10.36
N GLN A 156 18.14 -2.24 -10.46
CA GLN A 156 19.20 -1.80 -11.37
C GLN A 156 20.54 -1.59 -10.64
N GLY A 157 20.67 -2.08 -9.41
CA GLY A 157 21.92 -2.06 -8.64
C GLY A 157 22.26 -0.71 -7.99
N GLY A 158 21.28 0.20 -7.84
CA GLY A 158 21.46 1.43 -7.08
C GLY A 158 21.81 1.17 -5.61
N ARG A 159 22.57 2.09 -5.00
CA ARG A 159 23.02 1.98 -3.61
C ARG A 159 21.94 2.42 -2.60
N GLY A 160 21.05 3.31 -3.02
CA GLY A 160 19.96 3.81 -2.21
C GLY A 160 19.53 5.21 -2.63
N ILE A 161 18.99 5.99 -1.69
CA ILE A 161 18.26 7.22 -1.98
C ILE A 161 18.66 8.38 -1.07
N ILE A 162 18.49 9.60 -1.59
CA ILE A 162 18.54 10.85 -0.84
C ILE A 162 17.20 11.54 -1.06
N ALA A 163 16.50 11.90 0.01
CA ALA A 163 15.17 12.48 -0.06
C ALA A 163 15.10 13.81 0.71
N ASP A 164 14.39 14.78 0.15
CA ASP A 164 13.98 16.02 0.80
C ASP A 164 12.44 16.17 0.78
N TYR A 165 11.74 15.04 0.64
CA TYR A 165 10.30 14.98 0.83
C TYR A 165 9.97 15.44 2.25
N LEU A 166 9.04 16.38 2.38
CA LEU A 166 8.69 16.97 3.67
C LEU A 166 7.20 17.34 3.69
N VAL A 167 6.47 16.82 4.67
CA VAL A 167 5.10 17.26 4.97
C VAL A 167 5.17 18.58 5.75
N GLY A 168 4.29 19.54 5.43
CA GLY A 168 4.34 20.88 6.04
C GLY A 168 5.48 21.78 5.53
N ARG A 169 6.04 21.48 4.36
CA ARG A 169 7.28 22.09 3.85
C ARG A 169 7.29 23.61 3.70
N TYR A 170 6.13 24.24 3.58
CA TYR A 170 6.05 25.70 3.44
C TYR A 170 6.04 26.42 4.78
N GLU A 171 5.61 25.74 5.84
CA GLU A 171 5.65 26.28 7.21
C GLU A 171 7.00 26.01 7.87
N HIS A 172 7.58 24.83 7.64
CA HIS A 172 8.85 24.40 8.24
C HIS A 172 9.85 23.95 7.17
N PRO A 173 10.37 24.85 6.31
CA PRO A 173 11.26 24.49 5.20
C PRO A 173 12.63 23.90 5.63
N ASP A 174 12.99 24.11 6.90
CA ASP A 174 14.24 23.61 7.49
C ASP A 174 14.04 22.30 8.27
N GLY A 175 12.79 21.81 8.31
CA GLY A 175 12.45 20.53 8.92
C GLY A 175 13.02 19.34 8.16
N LEU A 176 13.06 18.20 8.85
CA LEU A 176 13.42 16.90 8.32
C LEU A 176 12.23 15.97 8.42
N GLN A 177 12.00 15.19 7.38
CA GLN A 177 11.00 14.13 7.41
C GLN A 177 11.60 12.89 8.09
N TRP A 178 10.93 12.43 9.13
CA TRP A 178 11.13 11.09 9.64
C TRP A 178 10.53 10.06 8.68
N VAL A 179 11.34 9.06 8.35
CA VAL A 179 10.96 7.97 7.46
C VAL A 179 11.14 6.68 8.23
N ASN A 180 10.01 6.10 8.66
CA ASN A 180 9.94 4.92 9.53
C ASN A 180 10.73 3.75 8.95
N ALA A 181 10.66 3.56 7.63
CA ALA A 181 11.55 2.71 6.83
C ALA A 181 11.32 2.95 5.32
N CYS A 182 12.35 2.67 4.52
CA CYS A 182 12.20 2.50 3.07
C CYS A 182 12.13 1.00 2.74
N THR A 183 10.92 0.45 2.67
CA THR A 183 10.67 -0.99 2.48
C THR A 183 10.44 -1.32 1.02
N GLU A 184 10.59 -2.60 0.61
CA GLU A 184 10.29 -3.06 -0.75
C GLU A 184 8.86 -3.65 -0.88
N GLY A 185 8.06 -3.55 0.18
CA GLY A 185 6.68 -4.02 0.22
C GLY A 185 5.71 -2.98 0.78
N ALA A 186 4.51 -3.42 1.14
CA ALA A 186 3.46 -2.56 1.71
C ALA A 186 3.59 -2.38 3.24
N HIS A 187 4.59 -3.04 3.85
CA HIS A 187 4.91 -3.00 5.27
C HIS A 187 5.64 -1.71 5.67
N TRP A 188 5.57 -1.35 6.94
CA TRP A 188 5.99 -0.05 7.47
C TRP A 188 7.39 -0.09 8.10
N HIS A 189 7.89 -1.28 8.41
CA HIS A 189 9.23 -1.49 8.93
C HIS A 189 9.95 -2.58 8.17
N ILE A 190 11.28 -2.49 8.10
CA ILE A 190 12.13 -3.42 7.37
C ILE A 190 11.88 -4.87 7.78
N GLN A 191 11.80 -5.74 6.78
CA GLN A 191 11.73 -7.18 6.92
C GLN A 191 13.05 -7.82 6.49
N GLU A 192 13.28 -9.09 6.84
CA GLU A 192 14.52 -9.79 6.47
C GLU A 192 14.71 -9.86 4.95
N GLU A 193 13.62 -9.98 4.20
CA GLU A 193 13.64 -10.11 2.75
C GLU A 193 13.87 -8.79 2.00
N ASP A 194 13.88 -7.64 2.68
CA ASP A 194 14.16 -6.35 2.05
C ASP A 194 15.66 -6.24 1.74
N ARG A 195 15.98 -5.85 0.51
CA ARG A 195 17.37 -5.69 0.04
C ARG A 195 18.11 -4.59 0.80
N ASP A 196 19.43 -4.69 0.73
CA ASP A 196 20.34 -3.73 1.33
C ASP A 196 20.25 -2.38 0.61
N PHE A 197 20.17 -1.30 1.39
CA PHE A 197 20.24 0.07 0.90
C PHE A 197 20.83 1.00 1.96
N VAL A 198 21.22 2.20 1.56
CA VAL A 198 21.47 3.34 2.46
C VAL A 198 20.53 4.48 2.06
N GLY A 199 19.87 5.11 3.03
CA GLY A 199 18.91 6.17 2.77
C GLY A 199 19.14 7.38 3.65
N PHE A 200 19.09 8.58 3.07
CA PHE A 200 19.23 9.83 3.82
C PHE A 200 18.02 10.74 3.61
N SER A 201 17.56 11.38 4.68
CA SER A 201 16.72 12.58 4.60
C SER A 201 17.58 13.83 4.72
N VAL A 202 17.33 14.83 3.89
CA VAL A 202 18.02 16.12 3.91
C VAL A 202 17.01 17.27 3.91
N THR A 203 17.45 18.47 4.30
CA THR A 203 16.61 19.67 4.23
C THR A 203 16.35 20.07 2.78
N LEU A 204 15.29 20.86 2.55
CA LEU A 204 14.92 21.32 1.20
C LEU A 204 16.08 22.06 0.49
N ARG A 205 16.74 22.98 1.21
CA ARG A 205 17.89 23.73 0.67
C ARG A 205 19.04 22.81 0.26
N MET A 206 19.30 21.77 1.05
CA MET A 206 20.33 20.80 0.74
C MET A 206 19.93 19.92 -0.45
N GLY A 207 18.67 19.49 -0.52
CA GLY A 207 18.13 18.77 -1.67
C GLY A 207 18.28 19.56 -2.98
N ASP A 208 17.98 20.86 -2.95
CA ASP A 208 18.18 21.76 -4.10
C ASP A 208 19.66 21.88 -4.50
N LYS A 209 20.57 22.04 -3.53
CA LYS A 209 22.03 22.06 -3.78
C LYS A 209 22.46 20.75 -4.46
N ILE A 210 22.05 19.60 -3.94
CA ILE A 210 22.39 18.28 -4.49
C ILE A 210 21.88 18.14 -5.93
N ARG A 211 20.61 18.46 -6.18
CA ARG A 211 20.02 18.38 -7.53
C ARG A 211 20.76 19.29 -8.53
N GLN A 212 21.06 20.53 -8.13
CA GLN A 212 21.80 21.48 -8.99
C GLN A 212 23.21 20.97 -9.33
N LEU A 213 23.93 20.42 -8.35
CA LEU A 213 25.26 19.87 -8.56
C LEU A 213 25.23 18.59 -9.40
N ALA A 214 24.30 17.68 -9.14
CA ALA A 214 24.15 16.44 -9.90
C ALA A 214 23.81 16.70 -11.38
N ASN A 215 22.96 17.69 -11.67
CA ASN A 215 22.61 18.08 -13.03
C ASN A 215 23.77 18.70 -13.83
N ARG A 216 24.83 19.19 -13.16
CA ARG A 216 26.07 19.62 -13.83
C ARG A 216 26.97 18.44 -14.21
N GLY A 217 26.65 17.24 -13.73
CA GLY A 217 27.34 15.98 -14.02
C GLY A 217 28.46 15.66 -13.03
N GLY A 218 28.67 14.37 -12.78
CA GLY A 218 29.84 13.87 -12.05
C GLY A 218 29.86 14.10 -10.54
N LEU A 219 28.74 14.48 -9.92
CA LEU A 219 28.65 14.63 -8.46
C LEU A 219 28.92 13.29 -7.77
N LYS A 220 29.84 13.32 -6.80
CA LYS A 220 30.13 12.20 -5.90
C LYS A 220 29.89 12.61 -4.46
N ALA A 221 29.66 11.65 -3.60
CA ALA A 221 29.61 11.84 -2.16
C ALA A 221 30.27 10.66 -1.45
N ARG A 222 30.82 10.93 -0.27
CA ARG A 222 31.18 9.91 0.71
C ARG A 222 29.96 9.62 1.58
N ILE A 223 29.57 8.36 1.64
CA ILE A 223 28.58 7.87 2.59
C ILE A 223 29.25 7.00 3.65
N GLU A 224 28.87 7.22 4.90
CA GLU A 224 29.33 6.48 6.08
C GLU A 224 28.10 6.03 6.85
N CYS A 225 27.96 4.72 7.08
CA CYS A 225 26.87 4.17 7.89
C CYS A 225 27.35 2.92 8.61
N ASP A 226 26.95 2.75 9.87
CA ASP A 226 27.18 1.53 10.66
C ASP A 226 25.88 0.75 10.93
N GLY A 227 24.81 1.09 10.21
CA GLY A 227 23.49 0.52 10.41
C GLY A 227 23.50 -1.00 10.28
N ARG A 228 22.92 -1.68 11.27
CA ARG A 228 22.93 -3.13 11.37
C ARG A 228 21.52 -3.64 11.55
N ARG A 229 21.10 -4.53 10.64
CA ARG A 229 19.91 -5.36 10.78
C ARG A 229 20.28 -6.66 11.47
N TYR A 230 19.52 -7.10 12.46
CA TYR A 230 19.81 -8.34 13.19
C TYR A 230 18.53 -8.95 13.78
N VAL A 231 18.55 -10.24 14.10
CA VAL A 231 17.48 -10.88 14.85
C VAL A 231 17.52 -10.36 16.28
N GLY A 232 16.45 -9.72 16.72
CA GLY A 232 16.35 -9.15 18.07
C GLY A 232 14.98 -9.36 18.69
N GLU A 233 14.66 -8.50 19.65
CA GLU A 233 13.40 -8.51 20.38
C GLU A 233 12.69 -7.17 20.20
N LEU A 234 11.37 -7.21 20.00
CA LEU A 234 10.49 -6.06 20.01
C LEU A 234 9.84 -5.95 21.40
N PRO A 235 10.22 -4.97 22.23
CA PRO A 235 9.64 -4.82 23.56
C PRO A 235 8.24 -4.19 23.50
N ALA A 236 7.43 -4.47 24.51
CA ALA A 236 6.14 -3.82 24.75
C ALA A 236 5.88 -3.71 26.26
N ALA A 237 5.01 -2.78 26.68
CA ALA A 237 4.57 -2.64 28.06
C ALA A 237 3.07 -2.89 28.16
N THR A 238 2.65 -3.60 29.21
CA THR A 238 1.24 -3.72 29.55
C THR A 238 1.03 -3.60 31.05
N ALA A 239 -0.19 -3.22 31.45
CA ALA A 239 -0.62 -3.30 32.82
C ALA A 239 -2.12 -3.59 32.90
N LEU A 240 -2.56 -4.25 33.98
CA LEU A 240 -3.96 -4.59 34.21
C LEU A 240 -4.46 -3.97 35.52
N ILE A 241 -5.46 -3.10 35.42
CA ILE A 241 -6.27 -2.65 36.55
C ILE A 241 -7.51 -3.55 36.64
N PRO A 242 -7.63 -4.40 37.68
CA PRO A 242 -8.75 -5.33 37.79
C PRO A 242 -10.07 -4.62 38.03
N GLY A 243 -11.08 -4.98 37.25
CA GLY A 243 -12.48 -4.63 37.49
C GLY A 243 -13.23 -5.75 38.22
N ARG A 244 -14.52 -5.53 38.46
CA ARG A 244 -15.42 -6.56 39.02
C ARG A 244 -15.61 -7.74 38.07
N ARG A 245 -15.51 -7.47 36.77
CA ARG A 245 -15.56 -8.44 35.68
C ARG A 245 -14.18 -8.66 35.06
N LYS A 246 -13.98 -9.88 34.55
CA LYS A 246 -12.76 -10.28 33.86
C LYS A 246 -12.69 -9.78 32.42
N GLU A 247 -13.83 -9.40 31.84
CA GLU A 247 -13.84 -8.70 30.56
C GLU A 247 -13.03 -7.41 30.63
N GLU A 248 -12.20 -7.21 29.61
CA GLU A 248 -11.27 -6.10 29.52
C GLU A 248 -11.68 -5.06 28.49
N ILE A 249 -11.41 -3.80 28.82
CA ILE A 249 -11.36 -2.67 27.90
C ILE A 249 -9.89 -2.30 27.72
N TRP A 250 -9.46 -2.19 26.47
CA TRP A 250 -8.07 -1.85 26.16
C TRP A 250 -7.90 -0.34 25.98
N LEU A 251 -6.81 0.19 26.54
CA LEU A 251 -6.24 1.49 26.22
C LEU A 251 -4.99 1.23 25.40
N LEU A 252 -5.02 1.69 24.15
CA LEU A 252 -3.94 1.55 23.19
C LEU A 252 -3.27 2.91 23.00
N ALA A 253 -1.94 2.91 22.96
CA ALA A 253 -1.13 4.02 22.45
C ALA A 253 0.16 3.40 21.92
N HIS A 254 0.62 3.83 20.75
CA HIS A 254 1.81 3.21 20.17
C HIS A 254 3.08 3.84 20.74
N THR A 255 4.20 3.15 20.57
CA THR A 255 5.53 3.59 20.96
C THR A 255 6.45 3.49 19.76
N PHE A 256 7.66 4.07 19.88
CA PHE A 256 8.79 3.94 18.94
C PHE A 256 8.79 4.92 17.77
N GLU A 257 7.87 5.87 17.80
CA GLU A 257 7.82 7.01 16.92
C GLU A 257 8.41 8.24 17.66
N PRO A 258 9.54 8.79 17.19
CA PRO A 258 10.31 9.80 17.91
C PRO A 258 9.71 11.22 17.79
N LEU A 259 8.41 11.37 18.06
CA LEU A 259 7.66 12.62 17.91
C LEU A 259 6.80 12.87 19.17
N LEU A 260 6.60 14.14 19.52
CA LEU A 260 5.88 14.49 20.77
C LEU A 260 4.41 14.08 20.73
N ASP A 261 3.76 14.23 19.58
CA ASP A 261 2.33 14.02 19.39
C ASP A 261 2.01 12.86 18.45
N ASP A 262 2.98 11.96 18.27
CA ASP A 262 2.91 10.74 17.45
C ASP A 262 4.04 9.79 17.92
N ASP A 263 3.94 9.11 19.07
CA ASP A 263 2.80 9.08 20.01
C ASP A 263 3.23 9.07 21.49
N SER A 264 4.35 9.73 21.83
CA SER A 264 4.79 9.87 23.22
C SER A 264 3.69 10.49 24.13
N ASN A 265 2.86 11.39 23.61
CA ASN A 265 1.74 11.99 24.32
C ASN A 265 0.63 10.99 24.65
N GLY A 266 0.27 10.08 23.72
CA GLY A 266 -0.76 9.07 23.93
C GLY A 266 -0.39 8.11 25.07
N VAL A 267 0.88 7.74 25.16
CA VAL A 267 1.43 6.91 26.25
C VAL A 267 1.30 7.61 27.60
N VAL A 268 1.76 8.86 27.72
CA VAL A 268 1.71 9.64 28.97
C VAL A 268 0.26 9.90 29.38
N ALA A 269 -0.60 10.26 28.43
CA ALA A 269 -2.04 10.41 28.66
C ALA A 269 -2.67 9.11 29.15
N GLY A 270 -2.28 7.96 28.58
CA GLY A 270 -2.75 6.65 28.99
C GLY A 270 -2.43 6.31 30.45
N ILE A 271 -1.20 6.59 30.89
CA ILE A 271 -0.76 6.39 32.28
C ILE A 271 -1.57 7.29 33.23
N GLU A 272 -1.76 8.56 32.89
CA GLU A 272 -2.55 9.48 33.73
C GLU A 272 -4.03 9.12 33.75
N ILE A 273 -4.63 8.70 32.62
CA ILE A 273 -6.01 8.19 32.58
C ILE A 273 -6.17 7.00 33.54
N ALA A 274 -5.27 6.03 33.49
CA ALA A 274 -5.32 4.85 34.35
C ALA A 274 -5.26 5.21 35.84
N LYS A 275 -4.37 6.14 36.22
CA LYS A 275 -4.29 6.70 37.58
C LYS A 275 -5.59 7.38 38.01
N GLN A 276 -6.23 8.15 37.13
CA GLN A 276 -7.53 8.77 37.43
C GLN A 276 -8.63 7.72 37.62
N ILE A 277 -8.69 6.68 36.78
CA ILE A 277 -9.65 5.58 36.92
C ILE A 277 -9.48 4.88 38.28
N MET A 278 -8.25 4.55 38.68
CA MET A 278 -7.98 3.92 39.98
C MET A 278 -8.44 4.78 41.17
N SER A 279 -8.34 6.10 41.05
CA SER A 279 -8.79 7.05 42.10
C SER A 279 -10.32 7.10 42.27
N MET A 280 -11.08 6.60 41.30
CA MET A 280 -12.55 6.64 41.28
C MET A 280 -13.20 5.34 41.76
N GLY A 281 -12.40 4.37 42.20
CA GLY A 281 -12.87 3.09 42.74
C GLY A 281 -12.73 1.94 41.74
N THR A 282 -13.29 0.78 42.10
CA THR A 282 -13.18 -0.43 41.27
C THR A 282 -14.13 -0.35 40.07
N PRO A 283 -13.62 -0.37 38.82
CA PRO A 283 -14.46 -0.37 37.63
C PRO A 283 -15.26 -1.67 37.49
N GLU A 284 -16.33 -1.64 36.68
CA GLU A 284 -17.10 -2.85 36.37
C GLU A 284 -16.27 -3.78 35.47
N TYR A 285 -15.67 -3.25 34.41
CA TYR A 285 -14.76 -3.96 33.51
C TYR A 285 -13.30 -3.72 33.89
N SER A 286 -12.43 -4.69 33.63
CA SER A 286 -10.99 -4.50 33.82
C SER A 286 -10.42 -3.56 32.76
N LEU A 287 -9.48 -2.70 33.14
CA LEU A 287 -8.77 -1.81 32.20
C LEU A 287 -7.38 -2.39 31.93
N ARG A 288 -7.06 -2.64 30.66
CA ARG A 288 -5.71 -3.02 30.24
C ARG A 288 -5.04 -1.91 29.46
N LEU A 289 -3.84 -1.55 29.87
CA LEU A 289 -2.96 -0.66 29.12
C LEU A 289 -2.10 -1.52 28.19
N VAL A 290 -2.00 -1.14 26.92
CA VAL A 290 -1.13 -1.80 25.93
C VAL A 290 -0.35 -0.71 25.21
N PHE A 291 0.95 -0.66 25.47
CA PHE A 291 1.90 0.24 24.83
C PHE A 291 2.90 -0.60 24.02
N ALA A 292 2.82 -0.51 22.70
CA ALA A 292 3.57 -1.37 21.80
C ALA A 292 3.82 -0.68 20.46
N MET A 293 4.69 -1.25 19.63
CA MET A 293 4.89 -0.77 18.26
C MET A 293 3.58 -0.79 17.47
N GLU A 294 3.31 0.31 16.78
CA GLU A 294 2.16 0.48 15.90
C GLU A 294 1.98 -0.72 14.97
N LEU A 295 0.74 -1.21 14.83
CA LEU A 295 0.34 -2.45 14.14
C LEU A 295 0.98 -3.75 14.68
N TYR A 296 2.30 -3.87 14.62
CA TYR A 296 3.07 -5.09 14.85
C TYR A 296 3.02 -5.54 16.30
N GLY A 297 3.29 -4.62 17.22
CA GLY A 297 3.24 -4.88 18.65
C GLY A 297 1.83 -5.21 19.11
N PHE A 298 0.82 -4.54 18.56
CA PHE A 298 -0.58 -4.83 18.86
C PHE A 298 -1.04 -6.19 18.30
N ALA A 299 -0.67 -6.55 17.07
CA ALA A 299 -0.97 -7.88 16.51
C ALA A 299 -0.30 -8.99 17.34
N ALA A 300 0.96 -8.79 17.73
CA ALA A 300 1.68 -9.72 18.59
C ALA A 300 1.02 -9.83 19.98
N PHE A 301 0.61 -8.71 20.56
CA PHE A 301 -0.09 -8.70 21.85
C PHE A 301 -1.43 -9.44 21.76
N HIS A 302 -2.26 -9.14 20.75
CA HIS A 302 -3.55 -9.78 20.53
C HIS A 302 -3.44 -11.28 20.31
N ALA A 303 -2.57 -11.72 19.41
CA ALA A 303 -2.39 -13.14 19.11
C ALA A 303 -1.97 -13.99 20.33
N ASN A 304 -1.26 -13.37 21.29
CA ASN A 304 -0.82 -14.02 22.52
C ASN A 304 -1.79 -13.84 23.70
N PHE A 305 -2.75 -12.91 23.60
CA PHE A 305 -3.72 -12.63 24.66
C PHE A 305 -4.68 -13.81 24.86
N LYS A 306 -4.92 -14.17 26.14
CA LYS A 306 -5.79 -15.30 26.53
C LYS A 306 -7.04 -14.88 27.29
N GLY A 307 -7.22 -13.59 27.53
CA GLY A 307 -8.39 -13.05 28.22
C GLY A 307 -9.57 -12.81 27.27
N LYS A 308 -10.55 -12.05 27.75
CA LYS A 308 -11.71 -11.62 26.95
C LYS A 308 -11.71 -10.10 26.89
N VAL A 309 -11.36 -9.55 25.74
CA VAL A 309 -11.48 -8.11 25.45
C VAL A 309 -12.83 -7.87 24.76
N ILE A 310 -13.50 -6.77 25.12
CA ILE A 310 -14.82 -6.41 24.56
C ILE A 310 -14.82 -5.06 23.83
N GLY A 311 -13.69 -4.38 23.79
CA GLY A 311 -13.48 -3.13 23.05
C GLY A 311 -12.32 -2.32 23.63
N GLY A 312 -12.05 -1.16 23.05
CA GLY A 312 -10.97 -0.29 23.52
C GLY A 312 -11.05 1.13 23.00
N ALA A 313 -10.06 1.93 23.36
CA ALA A 313 -9.78 3.21 22.70
C ALA A 313 -8.29 3.36 22.40
N ASN A 314 -8.01 3.91 21.22
CA ASN A 314 -6.69 4.34 20.81
C ASN A 314 -6.48 5.83 21.17
N LEU A 315 -5.33 6.11 21.74
CA LEU A 315 -4.86 7.44 22.12
C LEU A 315 -3.73 7.96 21.22
N ASP A 316 -3.48 7.28 20.10
CA ASP A 316 -2.54 7.79 19.11
C ASP A 316 -2.90 9.21 18.67
N SER A 317 -1.93 10.11 18.85
CA SER A 317 -1.98 11.45 18.31
C SER A 317 -3.15 12.26 18.87
N ILE A 318 -3.42 12.17 20.18
CA ILE A 318 -4.37 13.11 20.82
C ILE A 318 -3.90 14.57 20.62
N PRO A 319 -4.81 15.57 20.52
CA PRO A 319 -4.40 16.94 20.27
C PRO A 319 -3.52 17.51 21.38
N VAL A 320 -2.38 18.10 21.00
CA VAL A 320 -1.41 18.71 21.94
C VAL A 320 -1.23 20.21 21.80
N ASN A 321 -1.82 20.84 20.78
CA ASN A 321 -1.66 22.27 20.53
C ASN A 321 -2.90 22.90 19.89
N SER A 322 -2.92 24.23 19.88
CA SER A 322 -4.04 25.05 19.46
C SER A 322 -4.35 24.93 17.96
N ARG A 323 -3.46 24.34 17.16
CA ARG A 323 -3.66 24.04 15.74
C ARG A 323 -4.69 22.93 15.50
N SER A 324 -4.94 22.12 16.53
CA SER A 324 -5.70 20.88 16.40
C SER A 324 -7.05 20.91 17.11
N TYR A 325 -7.96 20.05 16.67
CA TYR A 325 -9.21 19.66 17.31
C TYR A 325 -9.24 18.13 17.47
N CYS A 326 -10.12 17.56 18.29
CA CYS A 326 -10.21 16.11 18.43
C CYS A 326 -11.24 15.52 17.44
N GLN A 327 -10.80 14.57 16.62
CA GLN A 327 -11.67 13.67 15.90
C GLN A 327 -12.06 12.54 16.85
N LEU A 328 -13.37 12.30 16.99
CA LEU A 328 -13.90 11.16 17.73
C LEU A 328 -14.33 10.13 16.70
N ILE A 329 -13.57 9.05 16.56
CA ILE A 329 -13.74 8.08 15.47
C ILE A 329 -14.31 6.78 16.03
N PRO A 330 -15.54 6.39 15.66
CA PRO A 330 -16.07 5.08 16.02
C PRO A 330 -15.47 3.98 15.13
N PRO A 331 -15.33 2.73 15.63
CA PRO A 331 -14.98 1.58 14.81
C PRO A 331 -16.10 1.24 13.82
N ILE A 332 -15.76 0.51 12.76
CA ILE A 332 -16.72 -0.18 11.89
C ILE A 332 -17.67 -1.09 12.70
N SER A 333 -18.92 -1.21 12.28
CA SER A 333 -20.01 -1.91 12.99
C SER A 333 -20.01 -3.41 12.70
N SER A 334 -18.85 -4.03 12.90
CA SER A 334 -18.64 -5.47 12.74
C SER A 334 -18.80 -6.22 14.06
N VAL A 335 -18.50 -5.55 15.19
CA VAL A 335 -18.55 -6.11 16.55
C VAL A 335 -19.33 -5.15 17.45
N PRO A 336 -20.35 -5.62 18.21
CA PRO A 336 -21.09 -4.76 19.12
C PRO A 336 -20.20 -4.20 20.25
N PHE A 337 -20.28 -2.89 20.51
CA PHE A 337 -19.55 -2.25 21.61
C PHE A 337 -20.28 -1.02 22.18
N HIS A 338 -20.53 -1.00 23.50
CA HIS A 338 -21.22 0.12 24.15
C HIS A 338 -20.38 1.41 24.17
N GLY A 339 -19.06 1.31 24.01
CA GLY A 339 -18.17 2.47 23.91
C GLY A 339 -18.49 3.39 22.73
N VAL A 340 -19.09 2.87 21.65
CA VAL A 340 -19.55 3.68 20.51
C VAL A 340 -20.69 4.62 20.93
N LYS A 341 -21.64 4.12 21.72
CA LYS A 341 -22.73 4.94 22.28
C LYS A 341 -22.16 6.03 23.20
N VAL A 342 -21.23 5.67 24.08
CA VAL A 342 -20.58 6.63 24.99
C VAL A 342 -19.81 7.69 24.21
N LEU A 343 -19.13 7.34 23.12
CA LEU A 343 -18.41 8.28 22.25
C LEU A 343 -19.36 9.30 21.61
N LYS A 344 -20.53 8.84 21.16
CA LYS A 344 -21.58 9.72 20.61
C LYS A 344 -22.14 10.66 21.67
N GLU A 345 -22.48 10.15 22.85
CA GLU A 345 -22.95 10.95 23.99
C GLU A 345 -21.91 12.01 24.40
N LEU A 346 -20.62 11.65 24.38
CA LEU A 346 -19.51 12.56 24.68
C LEU A 346 -19.46 13.73 23.67
N SER A 347 -19.58 13.41 22.37
CA SER A 347 -19.60 14.42 21.30
C SER A 347 -20.81 15.34 21.41
N GLU A 348 -22.00 14.80 21.70
CA GLU A 348 -23.25 15.58 21.82
C GLU A 348 -23.26 16.48 23.05
N ALA A 349 -22.63 16.04 24.15
CA ALA A 349 -22.56 16.80 25.39
C ALA A 349 -21.64 18.03 25.34
N GLY A 350 -20.73 18.13 24.36
CA GLY A 350 -19.80 19.25 24.23
C GLY A 350 -18.89 19.44 25.46
N VAL A 351 -18.40 18.32 26.00
CA VAL A 351 -17.67 18.28 27.28
C VAL A 351 -16.45 19.20 27.27
N GLY A 352 -16.35 20.04 28.30
CA GLY A 352 -15.26 21.02 28.46
C GLY A 352 -15.25 22.13 27.42
N GLN A 353 -16.26 22.23 26.55
CA GLN A 353 -16.28 23.11 25.37
C GLN A 353 -15.08 22.87 24.43
N LEU A 354 -14.49 21.68 24.47
CA LEU A 354 -13.35 21.33 23.65
C LEU A 354 -13.77 21.17 22.18
N PRO A 355 -12.93 21.61 21.22
CA PRO A 355 -13.24 21.47 19.81
C PRO A 355 -13.15 19.99 19.42
N CYS A 356 -14.31 19.33 19.31
CA CYS A 356 -14.42 17.92 18.94
C CYS A 356 -15.34 17.73 17.74
N LYS A 357 -15.09 16.70 16.94
CA LYS A 357 -15.94 16.32 15.82
C LYS A 357 -16.07 14.80 15.74
N LEU A 358 -17.29 14.29 15.93
CA LEU A 358 -17.61 12.91 15.63
C LEU A 358 -17.43 12.63 14.12
N LYS A 359 -16.69 11.58 13.82
CA LYS A 359 -16.49 11.08 12.45
C LYS A 359 -17.42 9.89 12.19
N LYS A 360 -17.52 9.54 10.91
CA LYS A 360 -18.15 8.28 10.49
C LYS A 360 -17.33 7.08 10.98
N PRO A 361 -17.93 5.88 11.04
CA PRO A 361 -17.20 4.65 11.33
C PRO A 361 -16.02 4.44 10.37
N GLU A 362 -14.86 4.14 10.94
CA GLU A 362 -13.62 3.91 10.22
C GLU A 362 -12.84 2.75 10.86
N CYS A 363 -11.84 2.25 10.14
CA CYS A 363 -10.89 1.27 10.65
C CYS A 363 -9.61 1.40 9.82
N PHE A 364 -8.60 2.03 10.38
CA PHE A 364 -7.29 2.23 9.78
C PHE A 364 -6.22 2.20 10.88
N ASP A 365 -4.96 2.01 10.48
CA ASP A 365 -3.81 1.95 11.39
C ASP A 365 -4.10 1.05 12.61
N ASP A 366 -3.87 1.53 13.83
CA ASP A 366 -4.08 0.79 15.07
C ASP A 366 -5.54 0.42 15.39
N MET A 367 -6.53 0.88 14.62
CA MET A 367 -7.90 0.37 14.71
C MET A 367 -8.07 -0.99 14.01
N PHE A 368 -7.05 -1.55 13.34
CA PHE A 368 -7.18 -2.79 12.57
C PHE A 368 -7.75 -3.97 13.35
N LEU A 369 -7.55 -4.01 14.68
CA LEU A 369 -8.14 -5.01 15.57
C LEU A 369 -9.67 -4.90 15.71
N SER A 370 -10.29 -3.86 15.15
CA SER A 370 -11.76 -3.73 15.00
C SER A 370 -12.32 -4.62 13.89
N ASP A 371 -11.47 -5.34 13.16
CA ASP A 371 -11.89 -6.42 12.28
C ASP A 371 -12.75 -7.47 13.03
N SER A 372 -13.72 -8.06 12.34
CA SER A 372 -14.64 -9.02 12.96
C SER A 372 -13.95 -10.29 13.46
N THR A 373 -12.79 -10.64 12.91
CA THR A 373 -12.07 -11.87 13.29
C THR A 373 -11.15 -11.67 14.49
N THR A 374 -10.66 -10.45 14.71
CA THR A 374 -9.87 -10.05 15.90
C THR A 374 -10.79 -9.69 17.06
N GLY A 375 -11.95 -9.08 16.78
CA GLY A 375 -13.02 -8.93 17.77
C GLY A 375 -12.81 -7.80 18.78
N VAL A 376 -11.97 -6.80 18.48
CA VAL A 376 -11.62 -5.69 19.40
C VAL A 376 -12.07 -4.35 18.81
N PRO A 377 -13.36 -3.99 18.93
CA PRO A 377 -13.85 -2.71 18.46
C PRO A 377 -13.19 -1.56 19.23
N THR A 378 -12.44 -0.72 18.52
CA THR A 378 -11.62 0.35 19.10
C THR A 378 -12.13 1.71 18.64
N VAL A 379 -12.44 2.62 19.57
CA VAL A 379 -12.67 4.04 19.21
C VAL A 379 -11.33 4.78 19.15
N TRP A 380 -11.25 5.93 18.47
CA TRP A 380 -10.02 6.71 18.41
C TRP A 380 -10.26 8.19 18.72
N PHE A 381 -9.44 8.73 19.63
CA PHE A 381 -9.29 10.16 19.92
C PHE A 381 -8.12 10.74 19.09
N LEU A 382 -8.34 10.96 17.80
CA LEU A 382 -7.27 11.37 16.88
C LEU A 382 -7.25 12.89 16.68
N LYS A 383 -6.09 13.53 16.61
CA LYS A 383 -5.98 14.95 16.23
C LYS A 383 -6.52 15.19 14.83
N GLY A 384 -7.17 16.33 14.65
CA GLY A 384 -7.59 16.85 13.37
C GLY A 384 -7.14 18.30 13.24
N LEU A 385 -6.78 18.71 12.03
CA LEU A 385 -6.20 20.02 11.81
C LEU A 385 -7.27 21.11 11.62
N LYS A 386 -7.15 22.24 12.33
CA LYS A 386 -8.03 23.39 12.10
C LYS A 386 -7.72 24.05 10.75
N PRO A 387 -8.72 24.70 10.11
CA PRO A 387 -8.49 25.42 8.85
C PRO A 387 -7.36 26.44 8.95
N GLY A 388 -6.49 26.46 7.94
CA GLY A 388 -5.39 27.43 7.83
C GLY A 388 -4.01 26.93 8.28
N PHE A 389 -3.93 25.75 8.91
CA PHE A 389 -2.65 25.11 9.23
C PHE A 389 -2.31 24.02 8.22
N GLN A 390 -1.01 23.69 8.08
CA GLN A 390 -0.52 22.50 7.37
C GLN A 390 -0.32 21.32 8.33
N GLU A 391 -0.50 20.12 7.78
CA GLU A 391 -0.14 18.87 8.46
C GLU A 391 1.36 18.84 8.69
N LEU A 392 1.77 18.30 9.83
CA LEU A 392 3.18 18.15 10.22
C LEU A 392 3.56 16.70 10.46
N TRP A 393 2.72 15.74 10.06
CA TRP A 393 3.00 14.30 10.15
C TRP A 393 4.43 13.93 9.77
N HIS A 394 5.14 13.35 10.75
CA HIS A 394 6.55 12.93 10.71
C HIS A 394 7.55 14.06 10.39
N ASN A 395 7.21 15.30 10.69
CA ASN A 395 8.12 16.44 10.55
C ASN A 395 8.89 16.65 11.86
N SER A 396 10.20 16.92 11.78
CA SER A 396 11.02 17.27 12.96
C SER A 396 10.51 18.47 13.76
N ALA A 397 9.62 19.30 13.20
CA ALA A 397 8.91 20.32 13.96
C ALA A 397 8.14 19.74 15.17
N GLN A 398 7.67 18.49 15.08
CA GLN A 398 7.01 17.77 16.18
C GLN A 398 7.97 17.35 17.30
N THR A 399 9.28 17.61 17.16
CA THR A 399 10.28 17.36 18.21
C THR A 399 10.79 18.65 18.85
N GLU A 400 10.34 19.81 18.36
CA GLU A 400 10.80 21.11 18.82
C GLU A 400 10.20 21.45 20.19
N LYS A 401 11.04 22.08 21.02
CA LYS A 401 10.59 22.61 22.31
C LYS A 401 9.49 23.66 22.09
N GLY A 402 8.38 23.53 22.80
CA GLY A 402 7.23 24.44 22.68
C GLY A 402 6.22 24.05 21.61
N TYR A 403 6.41 22.92 20.92
CA TYR A 403 5.39 22.33 20.05
C TYR A 403 4.14 21.89 20.84
N LEU A 404 4.35 21.38 22.06
CA LEU A 404 3.33 20.86 22.96
C LEU A 404 2.84 21.98 23.88
N GLU A 405 1.53 22.23 23.89
CA GLU A 405 0.85 23.15 24.80
C GLU A 405 0.27 22.36 26.00
N PRO A 406 0.85 22.49 27.22
CA PRO A 406 0.54 21.60 28.35
C PRO A 406 -0.96 21.51 28.69
N GLU A 407 -1.65 22.65 28.70
CA GLU A 407 -3.07 22.72 29.07
C GLU A 407 -3.95 21.98 28.06
N ILE A 408 -3.61 22.01 26.77
CA ILE A 408 -4.36 21.31 25.71
C ILE A 408 -4.20 19.81 25.84
N LEU A 409 -2.97 19.32 26.09
CA LEU A 409 -2.73 17.91 26.37
C LEU A 409 -3.56 17.42 27.56
N ALA A 410 -3.55 18.18 28.66
CA ALA A 410 -4.33 17.83 29.86
C ALA A 410 -5.85 17.86 29.62
N ASP A 411 -6.34 18.83 28.84
CA ASP A 411 -7.75 18.93 28.47
C ASP A 411 -8.23 17.71 27.66
N PHE A 412 -7.51 17.34 26.61
CA PHE A 412 -7.89 16.18 25.79
C PHE A 412 -7.64 14.84 26.49
N THR A 413 -6.66 14.76 27.40
CA THR A 413 -6.50 13.61 28.30
C THR A 413 -7.69 13.46 29.23
N ALA A 414 -8.18 14.56 29.82
CA ALA A 414 -9.38 14.54 30.66
C ALA A 414 -10.64 14.14 29.86
N LEU A 415 -10.75 14.57 28.60
CA LEU A 415 -11.84 14.17 27.71
C LEU A 415 -11.84 12.65 27.46
N ALA A 416 -10.69 12.07 27.11
CA ALA A 416 -10.55 10.63 26.92
C ALA A 416 -10.81 9.87 28.24
N ALA A 417 -10.33 10.38 29.38
CA ALA A 417 -10.59 9.80 30.69
C ALA A 417 -12.09 9.72 31.04
N VAL A 418 -12.88 10.74 30.66
CA VAL A 418 -14.35 10.73 30.83
C VAL A 418 -14.98 9.58 30.05
N TRP A 419 -14.52 9.34 28.82
CA TRP A 419 -14.99 8.21 28.01
C TRP A 419 -14.63 6.88 28.68
N PHE A 420 -13.36 6.69 29.06
CA PHE A 420 -12.90 5.47 29.72
C PHE A 420 -13.69 5.19 31.00
N HIS A 421 -13.88 6.19 31.86
CA HIS A 421 -14.69 6.04 33.06
C HIS A 421 -16.12 5.58 32.71
N ARG A 422 -16.77 6.21 31.74
CA ARG A 422 -18.15 5.88 31.36
C ARG A 422 -18.28 4.47 30.78
N VAL A 423 -17.27 4.00 30.06
CA VAL A 423 -17.22 2.64 29.49
C VAL A 423 -16.92 1.59 30.56
N LEU A 424 -15.92 1.86 31.41
CA LEU A 424 -15.44 0.94 32.44
C LEU A 424 -16.43 0.75 33.59
N PHE A 425 -17.23 1.76 33.92
CA PHE A 425 -18.26 1.71 34.96
C PHE A 425 -19.67 1.45 34.39
N TYR A 426 -19.77 1.01 33.13
CA TYR A 426 -21.04 0.73 32.48
C TYR A 426 -21.69 -0.56 33.02
N THR A 427 -22.89 -0.45 33.61
CA THR A 427 -23.66 -1.58 34.16
C THR A 427 -24.93 -1.90 33.36
N GLY A 428 -25.13 -1.25 32.21
CA GLY A 428 -26.30 -1.45 31.36
C GLY A 428 -26.25 -2.73 30.53
N ALA A 429 -27.24 -2.90 29.65
CA ALA A 429 -27.33 -4.05 28.75
C ALA A 429 -26.19 -4.08 27.72
N PRO A 430 -25.76 -5.27 27.26
CA PRO A 430 -24.78 -5.39 26.18
C PRO A 430 -25.21 -4.61 24.92
N ALA A 431 -24.24 -4.14 24.14
CA ALA A 431 -24.51 -3.54 22.85
C ALA A 431 -24.98 -4.58 21.83
N GLU A 432 -25.82 -4.14 20.90
CA GLU A 432 -26.25 -4.93 19.73
C GLU A 432 -25.84 -4.19 18.45
N LEU A 433 -25.60 -4.93 17.37
CA LEU A 433 -25.38 -4.32 16.06
C LEU A 433 -26.69 -3.71 15.53
N PRO A 434 -26.63 -2.52 14.90
CA PRO A 434 -27.79 -1.93 14.27
C PRO A 434 -28.30 -2.81 13.13
N LYS A 435 -29.61 -3.05 13.07
CA LYS A 435 -30.25 -3.68 11.90
C LYS A 435 -30.45 -2.62 10.82
N LEU A 436 -29.80 -2.80 9.68
CA LEU A 436 -29.93 -1.94 8.51
C LEU A 436 -30.90 -2.58 7.52
N GLU A 437 -32.04 -1.93 7.27
CA GLU A 437 -32.96 -2.30 6.18
C GLU A 437 -32.62 -1.48 4.93
N LEU A 438 -31.82 -2.05 4.03
CA LEU A 438 -31.35 -1.38 2.81
C LEU A 438 -32.03 -1.95 1.57
N LYS A 439 -32.40 -1.07 0.63
CA LYS A 439 -32.98 -1.47 -0.66
C LYS A 439 -31.86 -1.95 -1.60
N PRO A 440 -32.02 -3.10 -2.29
CA PRO A 440 -31.07 -3.55 -3.29
C PRO A 440 -30.89 -2.53 -4.43
N ILE A 441 -29.66 -2.42 -4.92
CA ILE A 441 -29.30 -1.66 -6.12
C ILE A 441 -28.79 -2.67 -7.16
N SER A 442 -29.35 -2.64 -8.37
CA SER A 442 -28.93 -3.55 -9.46
C SER A 442 -27.94 -2.84 -10.38
N SER A 443 -26.92 -3.59 -10.77
CA SER A 443 -25.93 -3.27 -11.80
C SER A 443 -25.17 -4.56 -12.13
N PRO A 444 -24.50 -4.67 -13.30
CA PRO A 444 -23.84 -5.91 -13.70
C PRO A 444 -22.94 -6.52 -12.62
N TRP A 445 -22.11 -5.71 -11.95
CA TRP A 445 -21.20 -6.21 -10.91
C TRP A 445 -21.87 -6.43 -9.56
N ARG A 446 -22.98 -5.75 -9.25
CA ARG A 446 -23.79 -6.02 -8.05
C ARG A 446 -24.58 -7.31 -8.19
N ASP A 447 -25.13 -7.54 -9.38
CA ASP A 447 -25.86 -8.77 -9.68
C ASP A 447 -24.89 -9.97 -9.67
N TYR A 448 -23.67 -9.80 -10.22
CA TYR A 448 -22.60 -10.79 -10.06
C TYR A 448 -22.24 -11.03 -8.60
N ALA A 449 -22.08 -9.96 -7.79
CA ALA A 449 -21.78 -10.06 -6.37
C ALA A 449 -22.90 -10.75 -5.55
N ALA A 450 -24.17 -10.66 -5.97
CA ALA A 450 -25.28 -11.34 -5.31
C ALA A 450 -25.17 -12.87 -5.41
N GLY A 451 -24.47 -13.38 -6.42
CA GLY A 451 -24.18 -14.81 -6.58
C GLY A 451 -23.04 -15.33 -5.68
N GLN A 452 -22.40 -14.46 -4.91
CA GLN A 452 -21.14 -14.74 -4.21
C GLN A 452 -21.31 -14.69 -2.69
N ILE A 453 -20.79 -15.69 -1.98
CA ILE A 453 -20.77 -15.74 -0.52
C ILE A 453 -19.36 -16.16 -0.07
N TYR A 454 -18.76 -15.34 0.79
CA TYR A 454 -17.41 -15.54 1.31
C TYR A 454 -17.42 -15.57 2.84
N ALA A 455 -16.49 -16.33 3.41
CA ALA A 455 -16.20 -16.34 4.84
C ALA A 455 -14.72 -16.04 5.07
N ARG A 456 -14.39 -15.37 6.17
CA ARG A 456 -13.00 -15.20 6.62
C ARG A 456 -12.39 -16.54 7.01
N ALA A 457 -11.20 -16.86 6.48
CA ALA A 457 -10.49 -18.09 6.77
C ALA A 457 -9.32 -17.89 7.76
N GLN A 458 -8.81 -16.66 7.89
CA GLN A 458 -7.72 -16.28 8.78
C GLN A 458 -8.16 -15.17 9.75
N ILE A 459 -7.50 -15.10 10.91
CA ILE A 459 -7.64 -14.00 11.87
C ILE A 459 -6.79 -12.82 11.39
N GLY A 460 -7.33 -11.61 11.54
CA GLY A 460 -6.70 -10.36 11.13
C GLY A 460 -6.83 -10.05 9.64
N LEU A 461 -6.47 -8.82 9.28
CA LEU A 461 -6.62 -8.29 7.93
C LEU A 461 -5.43 -8.66 7.03
N PRO A 462 -5.64 -9.06 5.76
CA PRO A 462 -4.60 -9.58 4.87
C PRO A 462 -3.73 -8.47 4.23
N GLN A 463 -3.10 -7.63 5.05
CA GLN A 463 -2.37 -6.45 4.61
C GLN A 463 -0.97 -6.75 4.06
N ASP A 464 -0.17 -7.57 4.74
CA ASP A 464 1.21 -7.86 4.32
C ASP A 464 1.25 -9.01 3.31
N LEU A 465 0.16 -9.75 3.17
CA LEU A 465 -0.02 -10.88 2.26
C LEU A 465 1.05 -11.97 2.49
N VAL A 466 1.28 -12.34 3.76
CA VAL A 466 2.36 -13.26 4.16
C VAL A 466 2.19 -14.68 3.62
N MET A 467 0.96 -15.11 3.32
CA MET A 467 0.65 -16.41 2.68
C MET A 467 0.96 -16.40 1.18
N VAL A 468 1.17 -15.22 0.59
CA VAL A 468 1.51 -15.05 -0.82
C VAL A 468 3.04 -14.93 -0.97
N PRO A 469 3.66 -15.68 -1.90
CA PRO A 469 5.06 -15.48 -2.27
C PRO A 469 5.33 -14.03 -2.67
N LYS A 470 6.45 -13.44 -2.20
CA LYS A 470 6.81 -12.03 -2.41
C LYS A 470 6.64 -11.57 -3.87
N ALA A 471 7.15 -12.34 -4.83
CA ALA A 471 7.07 -12.03 -6.27
C ALA A 471 5.64 -12.02 -6.84
N MET A 472 4.68 -12.63 -6.15
CA MET A 472 3.27 -12.75 -6.56
C MET A 472 2.33 -11.81 -5.79
N ARG A 473 2.84 -11.09 -4.78
CA ARG A 473 2.08 -10.09 -4.02
C ARG A 473 1.63 -8.96 -4.94
N LYS A 474 0.42 -8.47 -4.71
CA LYS A 474 -0.17 -7.35 -5.46
C LYS A 474 -0.61 -6.27 -4.50
N ALA A 475 -0.55 -5.02 -4.94
CA ALA A 475 -1.12 -3.91 -4.20
C ALA A 475 -2.63 -4.13 -4.04
N MET A 476 -3.10 -4.21 -2.80
CA MET A 476 -4.53 -4.29 -2.52
C MET A 476 -5.19 -2.91 -2.62
N PRO A 477 -6.50 -2.85 -2.97
CA PRO A 477 -7.26 -1.60 -2.96
C PRO A 477 -7.08 -0.88 -1.61
N GLU A 478 -6.65 0.38 -1.67
CA GLU A 478 -6.49 1.24 -0.49
C GLU A 478 -5.62 0.63 0.63
N ARG A 479 -4.70 -0.27 0.28
CA ARG A 479 -3.89 -1.08 1.23
C ARG A 479 -4.73 -1.83 2.27
N ILE A 480 -5.99 -2.14 1.94
CA ILE A 480 -7.03 -2.71 2.80
C ILE A 480 -7.53 -1.75 3.88
N LEU A 481 -6.64 -1.17 4.70
CA LEU A 481 -7.00 -0.36 5.86
C LEU A 481 -7.71 0.96 5.49
N TYR A 482 -7.27 1.66 4.45
CA TYR A 482 -7.68 3.06 4.25
C TYR A 482 -8.92 3.24 3.38
N GLY A 483 -9.78 2.23 3.29
CA GLY A 483 -10.93 2.29 2.39
C GLY A 483 -12.00 1.26 2.66
N PRO A 484 -13.02 1.17 1.78
CA PRO A 484 -14.14 0.25 1.92
C PRO A 484 -13.76 -1.24 2.09
N MET A 485 -12.58 -1.64 1.61
CA MET A 485 -12.12 -3.03 1.66
C MET A 485 -12.14 -3.61 3.09
N VAL A 486 -11.78 -2.83 4.11
CA VAL A 486 -11.82 -3.30 5.51
C VAL A 486 -13.23 -3.65 5.99
N SER A 487 -14.23 -2.81 5.67
CA SER A 487 -15.64 -3.07 5.98
C SER A 487 -16.17 -4.28 5.19
N LEU A 488 -15.80 -4.39 3.90
CA LEU A 488 -16.17 -5.53 3.08
C LEU A 488 -15.65 -6.85 3.67
N LEU A 489 -14.36 -6.90 4.02
CA LEU A 489 -13.75 -8.07 4.64
C LEU A 489 -14.35 -8.39 6.02
N SER A 490 -14.66 -7.37 6.81
CA SER A 490 -15.27 -7.54 8.13
C SER A 490 -16.69 -8.10 8.05
N GLY A 491 -17.43 -7.79 6.98
CA GLY A 491 -18.79 -8.28 6.74
C GLY A 491 -18.89 -9.71 6.21
N MET A 492 -17.78 -10.36 5.86
CA MET A 492 -17.74 -11.72 5.29
C MET A 492 -17.90 -12.81 6.35
N ASP A 493 -19.13 -12.96 6.84
CA ASP A 493 -19.53 -13.91 7.88
C ASP A 493 -19.88 -15.33 7.34
N GLY A 494 -19.75 -15.56 6.03
CA GLY A 494 -20.13 -16.80 5.37
C GLY A 494 -21.63 -16.99 5.16
N LYS A 495 -22.45 -15.98 5.50
CA LYS A 495 -23.91 -16.01 5.38
C LYS A 495 -24.41 -14.93 4.42
N LYS A 496 -23.95 -13.69 4.57
CA LYS A 496 -24.31 -12.58 3.69
C LYS A 496 -23.69 -12.75 2.32
N ASN A 497 -24.47 -12.44 1.27
CA ASN A 497 -23.89 -12.32 -0.06
C ASN A 497 -23.11 -11.01 -0.21
N LEU A 498 -22.18 -10.97 -1.17
CA LEU A 498 -21.30 -9.82 -1.33
C LEU A 498 -22.05 -8.53 -1.71
N ALA A 499 -23.16 -8.62 -2.45
CA ALA A 499 -23.97 -7.45 -2.79
C ALA A 499 -24.60 -6.79 -1.54
N GLN A 500 -25.06 -7.59 -0.58
CA GLN A 500 -25.55 -7.09 0.71
C GLN A 500 -24.42 -6.40 1.51
N ILE A 501 -23.25 -7.03 1.57
CA ILE A 501 -22.09 -6.46 2.28
C ILE A 501 -21.65 -5.12 1.68
N ILE A 502 -21.69 -5.01 0.34
CA ILE A 502 -21.42 -3.75 -0.37
C ILE A 502 -22.42 -2.66 0.05
N LEU A 503 -23.72 -2.96 0.07
CA LEU A 503 -24.75 -1.99 0.45
C LEU A 503 -24.59 -1.53 1.91
N GLU A 504 -24.32 -2.47 2.82
CA GLU A 504 -24.06 -2.14 4.23
C GLU A 504 -22.82 -1.25 4.39
N THR A 505 -21.76 -1.53 3.61
CA THR A 505 -20.52 -0.72 3.61
C THR A 505 -20.76 0.69 3.08
N GLU A 506 -21.53 0.84 2.00
CA GLU A 506 -21.90 2.15 1.43
C GLU A 506 -22.70 2.99 2.43
N ALA A 507 -23.67 2.37 3.11
CA ALA A 507 -24.50 3.03 4.11
C ALA A 507 -23.70 3.46 5.34
N GLU A 508 -22.88 2.56 5.89
CA GLU A 508 -22.06 2.83 7.08
C GLU A 508 -21.02 3.93 6.81
N ARG A 509 -20.27 3.80 5.71
CA ARG A 509 -19.16 4.71 5.39
C ARG A 509 -19.62 5.97 4.67
N GLN A 510 -20.91 6.09 4.36
CA GLN A 510 -21.51 7.20 3.61
C GLN A 510 -20.77 7.43 2.29
N VAL A 511 -20.58 6.35 1.52
CA VAL A 511 -19.94 6.37 0.20
C VAL A 511 -20.86 5.73 -0.84
N SER A 512 -20.67 6.10 -2.10
CA SER A 512 -21.32 5.45 -3.24
C SER A 512 -20.25 4.83 -4.12
N LEU A 513 -20.26 3.51 -4.26
CA LEU A 513 -19.30 2.74 -5.03
C LEU A 513 -19.79 2.57 -6.47
N THR A 514 -18.96 2.99 -7.40
CA THR A 514 -19.16 2.74 -8.83
C THR A 514 -18.95 1.27 -9.16
N ASP A 515 -19.54 0.79 -10.26
CA ASP A 515 -19.32 -0.58 -10.76
C ASP A 515 -17.84 -0.91 -10.98
N ALA A 516 -17.04 0.08 -11.40
CA ALA A 516 -15.60 -0.08 -11.56
C ALA A 516 -14.89 -0.35 -10.23
N GLN A 517 -15.29 0.33 -9.15
CA GLN A 517 -14.76 0.10 -7.80
C GLN A 517 -15.22 -1.25 -7.24
N ILE A 518 -16.51 -1.59 -7.37
CA ILE A 518 -17.07 -2.88 -6.93
C ILE A 518 -16.30 -4.03 -7.58
N LYS A 519 -16.08 -3.94 -8.89
CA LYS A 519 -15.28 -4.91 -9.62
C LYS A 519 -13.86 -5.01 -9.07
N LYS A 520 -13.19 -3.89 -8.79
CA LYS A 520 -11.84 -3.88 -8.19
C LYS A 520 -11.82 -4.63 -6.84
N TYR A 521 -12.86 -4.49 -6.02
CA TYR A 521 -13.00 -5.24 -4.77
C TYR A 521 -13.24 -6.73 -5.02
N ILE A 522 -14.09 -7.10 -5.97
CA ILE A 522 -14.31 -8.51 -6.35
C ILE A 522 -13.01 -9.17 -6.82
N ASP A 523 -12.21 -8.48 -7.63
CA ASP A 523 -10.90 -9.00 -8.09
C ASP A 523 -9.96 -9.24 -6.90
N ALA A 524 -9.92 -8.33 -5.92
CA ALA A 524 -9.13 -8.47 -4.70
C ALA A 524 -9.62 -9.63 -3.84
N ILE A 525 -10.94 -9.78 -3.66
CA ILE A 525 -11.57 -10.88 -2.91
C ILE A 525 -11.26 -12.23 -3.54
N ASN A 526 -11.34 -12.35 -4.87
CA ASN A 526 -10.97 -13.57 -5.57
C ASN A 526 -9.50 -13.91 -5.37
N TYR A 527 -8.61 -12.92 -5.50
CA TYR A 527 -7.19 -13.10 -5.24
C TYR A 527 -6.92 -13.57 -3.81
N LEU A 528 -7.55 -12.95 -2.81
CA LEU A 528 -7.42 -13.37 -1.40
C LEU A 528 -7.99 -14.78 -1.16
N THR A 529 -9.05 -15.16 -1.87
CA THR A 529 -9.62 -16.51 -1.82
C THR A 529 -8.64 -17.54 -2.38
N ASP A 530 -8.03 -17.26 -3.53
CA ASP A 530 -7.08 -18.18 -4.18
C ASP A 530 -5.83 -18.43 -3.32
N TRP A 531 -5.48 -17.52 -2.40
CA TRP A 531 -4.38 -17.66 -1.45
C TRP A 531 -4.80 -18.09 -0.04
N GLY A 532 -6.07 -18.45 0.18
CA GLY A 532 -6.54 -19.03 1.44
C GLY A 532 -6.83 -18.06 2.58
N TYR A 533 -6.90 -16.75 2.30
CA TYR A 533 -7.37 -15.75 3.28
C TYR A 533 -8.89 -15.78 3.46
N LEU A 534 -9.61 -16.15 2.39
CA LEU A 534 -11.05 -16.25 2.34
C LEU A 534 -11.47 -17.65 1.90
N LYS A 535 -12.62 -18.11 2.37
CA LYS A 535 -13.30 -19.30 1.88
C LYS A 535 -14.48 -18.87 1.00
N ALA A 536 -14.50 -19.30 -0.26
CA ALA A 536 -15.68 -19.19 -1.10
C ALA A 536 -16.74 -20.22 -0.66
N VAL A 537 -17.76 -19.78 0.06
CA VAL A 537 -18.94 -20.59 0.40
C VAL A 537 -19.80 -20.82 -0.85
N LYS A 538 -19.91 -19.79 -1.69
CA LYS A 538 -20.52 -19.85 -3.02
C LYS A 538 -19.79 -18.89 -3.95
N ARG A 539 -19.36 -19.35 -5.13
CA ARG A 539 -18.68 -18.51 -6.13
C ARG A 539 -19.16 -18.85 -7.54
N THR A 540 -19.67 -17.87 -8.26
CA THR A 540 -20.01 -18.00 -9.69
C THR A 540 -18.73 -18.01 -10.51
N GLU A 541 -18.52 -19.04 -11.32
CA GLU A 541 -17.32 -19.26 -12.12
C GLU A 541 -17.60 -19.48 -13.62
N LEU A 542 -16.66 -19.08 -14.46
CA LEU A 542 -16.61 -19.38 -15.89
C LEU A 542 -15.61 -20.52 -16.15
N THR A 543 -16.03 -21.56 -16.85
CA THR A 543 -15.16 -22.70 -17.20
C THR A 543 -14.51 -22.49 -18.59
N PRO A 544 -13.38 -23.15 -18.89
CA PRO A 544 -12.78 -23.12 -20.22
C PRO A 544 -13.76 -23.52 -21.35
N ALA A 545 -14.61 -24.53 -21.10
CA ALA A 545 -15.62 -24.97 -22.05
C ALA A 545 -16.68 -23.90 -22.33
N MET A 546 -17.17 -23.20 -21.29
CA MET A 546 -18.10 -22.08 -21.46
C MET A 546 -17.48 -20.95 -22.31
N LEU A 547 -16.21 -20.63 -22.08
CA LEU A 547 -15.48 -19.64 -22.89
C LEU A 547 -15.36 -20.10 -24.34
N ALA A 548 -15.02 -21.37 -24.57
CA ALA A 548 -14.89 -21.95 -25.90
C ALA A 548 -16.22 -21.89 -26.67
N ASP A 549 -17.32 -22.25 -26.02
CA ASP A 549 -18.65 -22.23 -26.61
C ASP A 549 -19.11 -20.80 -26.94
N SER A 550 -18.87 -19.82 -26.05
CA SER A 550 -19.14 -18.41 -26.35
C SER A 550 -18.33 -17.91 -27.55
N MET A 551 -17.05 -18.28 -27.65
CA MET A 551 -16.22 -17.92 -28.82
C MET A 551 -16.72 -18.57 -30.12
N ARG A 552 -17.15 -19.83 -30.07
CA ARG A 552 -17.74 -20.52 -31.23
C ARG A 552 -19.05 -19.88 -31.65
N GLN A 553 -19.90 -19.48 -30.70
CA GLN A 553 -21.11 -18.70 -30.97
C GLN A 553 -20.81 -17.34 -31.61
N ALA A 554 -19.70 -16.69 -31.23
CA ALA A 554 -19.22 -15.46 -31.85
C ALA A 554 -18.60 -15.68 -33.26
N GLY A 555 -18.47 -16.93 -33.72
CA GLY A 555 -18.01 -17.27 -35.08
C GLY A 555 -16.57 -17.76 -35.19
N VAL A 556 -15.91 -18.10 -34.07
CA VAL A 556 -14.64 -18.85 -34.07
C VAL A 556 -14.92 -20.29 -34.52
N LYS A 557 -14.03 -20.82 -35.36
CA LYS A 557 -14.09 -22.18 -35.92
C LYS A 557 -12.79 -22.91 -35.65
N ALA A 558 -12.86 -24.24 -35.68
CA ALA A 558 -11.67 -25.08 -35.64
C ALA A 558 -10.72 -24.72 -36.81
N GLY A 559 -9.41 -24.64 -36.54
CA GLY A 559 -8.39 -24.24 -37.50
C GLY A 559 -8.14 -22.73 -37.63
N ASP A 560 -8.91 -21.88 -36.96
CA ASP A 560 -8.72 -20.42 -37.05
C ASP A 560 -7.38 -19.96 -36.45
N VAL A 561 -6.82 -18.89 -37.02
CA VAL A 561 -5.74 -18.09 -36.41
C VAL A 561 -6.36 -16.89 -35.69
N LEU A 562 -6.16 -16.77 -34.38
CA LEU A 562 -6.73 -15.71 -33.55
C LEU A 562 -5.68 -14.72 -33.07
N LEU A 563 -5.94 -13.43 -33.24
CA LEU A 563 -5.31 -12.36 -32.49
C LEU A 563 -6.14 -12.13 -31.22
N VAL A 564 -5.60 -12.48 -30.06
CA VAL A 564 -6.35 -12.50 -28.80
C VAL A 564 -6.02 -11.28 -27.96
N HIS A 565 -7.03 -10.45 -27.73
CA HIS A 565 -7.02 -9.39 -26.73
C HIS A 565 -7.90 -9.80 -25.56
N SER A 566 -7.38 -9.70 -24.34
CA SER A 566 -8.15 -10.12 -23.16
C SER A 566 -7.93 -9.18 -21.98
N SER A 567 -8.97 -9.05 -21.17
CA SER A 567 -8.87 -8.51 -19.82
C SER A 567 -9.50 -9.52 -18.87
N LEU A 568 -8.68 -10.43 -18.36
CA LEU A 568 -9.12 -11.48 -17.42
C LEU A 568 -9.96 -10.91 -16.28
N SER A 569 -9.57 -9.74 -15.77
CA SER A 569 -10.28 -9.07 -14.69
C SER A 569 -11.75 -8.77 -15.04
N LYS A 570 -12.09 -8.53 -16.31
CA LYS A 570 -13.43 -8.13 -16.76
C LYS A 570 -14.40 -9.31 -16.98
N CYS A 571 -13.93 -10.54 -16.87
CA CYS A 571 -14.74 -11.75 -17.08
C CYS A 571 -15.36 -12.31 -15.79
N GLY A 572 -15.09 -11.71 -14.63
CA GLY A 572 -15.35 -12.35 -13.34
C GLY A 572 -14.35 -13.49 -13.08
N TYR A 573 -14.69 -14.41 -12.18
CA TYR A 573 -13.82 -15.54 -11.86
C TYR A 573 -13.83 -16.61 -12.97
N ILE A 574 -12.67 -16.88 -13.56
CA ILE A 574 -12.46 -17.97 -14.51
C ILE A 574 -11.77 -19.13 -13.78
N ALA A 575 -12.33 -20.34 -13.89
CA ALA A 575 -11.72 -21.54 -13.34
C ALA A 575 -10.34 -21.79 -13.98
N GLY A 576 -9.29 -21.90 -13.16
CA GLY A 576 -7.90 -21.98 -13.62
C GLY A 576 -7.31 -20.63 -14.06
N GLY A 577 -8.02 -19.51 -13.88
CA GLY A 577 -7.56 -18.15 -14.15
C GLY A 577 -7.06 -17.95 -15.58
N ALA A 578 -5.86 -17.38 -15.72
CA ALA A 578 -5.22 -17.14 -17.01
C ALA A 578 -5.00 -18.42 -17.83
N GLU A 579 -4.62 -19.52 -17.19
CA GLU A 579 -4.44 -20.81 -17.84
C GLU A 579 -5.77 -21.35 -18.36
N GLY A 580 -6.83 -21.22 -17.57
CA GLY A 580 -8.20 -21.57 -17.98
C GLY A 580 -8.66 -20.81 -19.22
N LEU A 581 -8.38 -19.50 -19.28
CA LEU A 581 -8.66 -18.69 -20.47
C LEU A 581 -7.88 -19.18 -21.70
N ILE A 582 -6.57 -19.43 -21.56
CA ILE A 582 -5.73 -19.94 -22.66
C ILE A 582 -6.27 -21.29 -23.16
N ARG A 583 -6.62 -22.20 -22.23
CA ARG A 583 -7.22 -23.50 -22.57
C ARG A 583 -8.55 -23.34 -23.30
N GLY A 584 -9.42 -22.44 -22.86
CA GLY A 584 -10.69 -22.16 -23.54
C GLY A 584 -10.48 -21.60 -24.96
N VAL A 585 -9.48 -20.74 -25.17
CA VAL A 585 -9.10 -20.24 -26.50
C VAL A 585 -8.61 -21.39 -27.39
N MET A 586 -7.70 -22.22 -26.88
CA MET A 586 -7.16 -23.36 -27.64
C MET A 586 -8.22 -24.42 -27.93
N GLU A 587 -9.16 -24.63 -27.01
CA GLU A 587 -10.31 -25.51 -27.21
C GLU A 587 -11.24 -24.98 -28.31
N ALA A 588 -11.48 -23.66 -28.37
CA ALA A 588 -12.31 -23.06 -29.42
C ALA A 588 -11.74 -23.28 -30.84
N VAL A 589 -10.43 -23.16 -31.00
CA VAL A 589 -9.75 -23.29 -32.30
C VAL A 589 -9.28 -24.71 -32.64
N GLY A 590 -9.23 -25.62 -31.66
CA GLY A 590 -8.80 -27.01 -31.87
C GLY A 590 -7.31 -27.17 -32.19
N GLN A 591 -6.91 -28.40 -32.52
CA GLN A 591 -5.50 -28.78 -32.73
C GLN A 591 -4.85 -28.10 -33.94
N ASP A 592 -5.64 -27.83 -34.99
CA ASP A 592 -5.18 -27.17 -36.21
C ASP A 592 -5.21 -25.63 -36.10
N GLY A 593 -5.68 -25.09 -34.98
CA GLY A 593 -5.81 -23.66 -34.74
C GLY A 593 -4.53 -23.00 -34.23
N THR A 594 -4.53 -21.67 -34.17
CA THR A 594 -3.43 -20.88 -33.59
C THR A 594 -3.96 -19.67 -32.84
N ALA A 595 -3.39 -19.35 -31.68
CA ALA A 595 -3.70 -18.15 -30.93
C ALA A 595 -2.44 -17.31 -30.71
N LEU A 596 -2.53 -16.01 -30.98
CA LEU A 596 -1.48 -15.02 -30.85
C LEU A 596 -1.87 -14.01 -29.77
N PHE A 597 -1.01 -13.85 -28.77
CA PHE A 597 -1.20 -12.96 -27.63
C PHE A 597 -0.13 -11.85 -27.65
N PRO A 598 -0.51 -10.58 -27.44
CA PRO A 598 0.46 -9.51 -27.37
C PRO A 598 1.31 -9.64 -26.09
N THR A 599 2.64 -9.58 -26.22
CA THR A 599 3.61 -9.64 -25.11
C THR A 599 4.40 -8.34 -24.98
N PHE A 600 3.71 -7.20 -25.08
CA PHE A 600 4.39 -5.90 -25.18
C PHE A 600 5.14 -5.55 -23.89
N THR A 601 6.24 -4.85 -24.02
CA THR A 601 7.15 -4.42 -22.94
C THR A 601 7.16 -2.89 -22.83
N ARG A 602 7.70 -2.35 -21.73
CA ARG A 602 7.91 -0.89 -21.54
C ARG A 602 9.41 -0.60 -21.42
N PRO A 603 10.17 -0.70 -22.53
CA PRO A 603 11.58 -0.35 -22.50
C PRO A 603 11.75 1.16 -22.32
N TYR A 604 12.87 1.62 -21.75
CA TYR A 604 13.23 3.04 -21.88
C TYR A 604 13.26 3.41 -23.36
N ILE A 605 12.39 4.35 -23.73
CA ILE A 605 12.14 4.71 -25.11
C ILE A 605 11.98 6.22 -25.23
N TYR A 606 12.69 6.79 -26.20
CA TYR A 606 12.56 8.16 -26.64
C TYR A 606 11.75 8.19 -27.93
N LEU A 607 10.64 8.94 -27.92
CA LEU A 607 9.69 9.07 -29.04
C LEU A 607 9.76 10.48 -29.63
N GLY A 608 10.81 10.79 -30.38
CA GLY A 608 11.01 12.01 -31.19
C GLY A 608 10.91 13.39 -30.52
N SER A 609 10.33 13.48 -29.32
CA SER A 609 9.87 14.70 -28.66
C SER A 609 9.87 14.58 -27.14
N SER A 610 9.77 13.36 -26.59
CA SER A 610 9.77 13.12 -25.15
C SER A 610 10.29 11.73 -24.79
N LEU A 611 10.86 11.65 -23.59
CA LEU A 611 11.29 10.42 -22.95
C LEU A 611 10.20 9.96 -21.97
N ASN A 612 9.96 8.65 -21.91
CA ASN A 612 9.01 8.10 -20.94
C ASN A 612 9.59 8.17 -19.51
N LYS A 613 8.93 8.92 -18.62
CA LYS A 613 9.38 9.20 -17.24
C LYS A 613 8.73 8.30 -16.16
N GLY A 614 8.18 7.15 -16.53
CA GLY A 614 7.50 6.28 -15.56
C GLY A 614 8.47 5.40 -14.79
N TRP A 615 8.26 5.24 -13.49
CA TRP A 615 9.02 4.32 -12.61
C TRP A 615 8.98 2.83 -13.04
N ASN A 616 8.06 2.47 -13.94
CA ASN A 616 7.89 1.12 -14.48
C ASN A 616 8.55 0.91 -15.86
N TYR A 617 9.30 1.89 -16.35
CA TYR A 617 10.16 1.73 -17.52
C TYR A 617 11.53 1.20 -17.07
N ARG A 618 12.09 0.29 -17.86
CA ARG A 618 13.41 -0.33 -17.64
C ARG A 618 14.05 -0.62 -18.99
N PRO A 619 15.36 -0.88 -19.11
CA PRO A 619 15.93 -1.36 -20.36
C PRO A 619 15.28 -2.68 -20.79
N TYR A 620 15.08 -2.90 -22.10
CA TYR A 620 14.53 -4.16 -22.61
C TYR A 620 15.48 -5.33 -22.26
N ASP A 621 14.94 -6.39 -21.68
CA ASP A 621 15.64 -7.66 -21.49
C ASP A 621 14.81 -8.79 -22.15
N PRO A 622 15.32 -9.43 -23.22
CA PRO A 622 14.58 -10.48 -23.93
C PRO A 622 14.32 -11.72 -23.08
N ASN A 623 15.08 -11.94 -22.01
CA ASN A 623 14.97 -13.10 -21.14
C ASN A 623 14.09 -12.84 -19.90
N ASP A 624 13.57 -11.62 -19.74
CA ASP A 624 12.74 -11.24 -18.60
C ASP A 624 11.25 -11.14 -19.00
N PRO A 625 10.45 -12.22 -18.81
CA PRO A 625 9.02 -12.19 -19.09
C PRO A 625 8.24 -11.26 -18.14
N SER A 626 8.81 -10.85 -17.00
CA SER A 626 8.16 -9.89 -16.09
C SER A 626 8.00 -8.51 -16.74
N GLN A 627 8.77 -8.23 -17.80
CA GLN A 627 8.65 -6.98 -18.56
C GLN A 627 7.32 -6.84 -19.33
N VAL A 628 6.61 -7.96 -19.55
CA VAL A 628 5.33 -7.99 -20.25
C VAL A 628 4.24 -7.28 -19.44
N TRP A 629 3.71 -6.19 -19.99
CA TRP A 629 2.69 -5.36 -19.33
C TRP A 629 1.26 -5.59 -19.83
N THR A 630 1.07 -6.35 -20.91
CA THR A 630 -0.23 -6.61 -21.55
C THR A 630 -1.17 -7.51 -20.74
N GLY A 631 -0.73 -8.00 -19.57
CA GLY A 631 -1.55 -8.73 -18.61
C GLY A 631 -0.91 -10.04 -18.16
N ILE A 632 -1.61 -10.74 -17.25
CA ILE A 632 -1.14 -12.02 -16.70
C ILE A 632 -1.28 -13.17 -17.70
N VAL A 633 -2.25 -13.11 -18.62
CA VAL A 633 -2.51 -14.15 -19.65
C VAL A 633 -1.25 -14.43 -20.50
N PRO A 634 -0.66 -13.44 -21.19
CA PRO A 634 0.55 -13.68 -21.97
C PRO A 634 1.76 -14.15 -21.14
N ARG A 635 1.85 -13.77 -19.85
CA ARG A 635 2.93 -14.26 -18.97
C ARG A 635 2.75 -15.74 -18.63
N VAL A 636 1.55 -16.12 -18.21
CA VAL A 636 1.22 -17.53 -17.92
C VAL A 636 1.38 -18.40 -19.17
N LEU A 637 1.07 -17.87 -20.35
CA LEU A 637 1.36 -18.54 -21.62
C LEU A 637 2.84 -18.91 -21.72
N LEU A 638 3.73 -17.92 -21.57
CA LEU A 638 5.19 -18.12 -21.67
C LEU A 638 5.75 -19.00 -20.55
N GLU A 639 5.16 -18.95 -19.36
CA GLU A 639 5.63 -19.71 -18.18
C GLU A 639 5.17 -21.17 -18.18
N LYS A 640 3.95 -21.46 -18.66
CA LYS A 640 3.32 -22.78 -18.52
C LYS A 640 3.14 -23.59 -19.80
N PHE A 641 3.29 -22.95 -20.97
CA PHE A 641 3.09 -23.61 -22.27
C PHE A 641 4.43 -23.59 -23.04
N PRO A 642 5.32 -24.59 -22.84
CA PRO A 642 6.66 -24.63 -23.44
C PRO A 642 6.67 -24.63 -24.97
N GLU A 643 5.57 -25.05 -25.58
CA GLU A 643 5.34 -25.00 -27.02
C GLU A 643 5.09 -23.57 -27.54
N ALA A 644 4.76 -22.62 -26.66
CA ALA A 644 4.53 -21.24 -27.04
C ALA A 644 5.81 -20.59 -27.59
N LYS A 645 5.68 -19.87 -28.70
CA LYS A 645 6.79 -19.18 -29.38
C LYS A 645 6.63 -17.68 -29.25
N ARG A 646 7.70 -16.95 -28.91
CA ARG A 646 7.66 -15.49 -28.74
C ARG A 646 8.56 -14.79 -29.76
N SER A 647 8.08 -13.71 -30.36
CA SER A 647 8.91 -12.85 -31.20
C SER A 647 9.89 -11.99 -30.39
N ARG A 648 10.95 -11.49 -31.03
CA ARG A 648 12.07 -10.79 -30.36
C ARG A 648 11.98 -9.27 -30.38
N HIS A 649 10.83 -8.73 -30.78
CA HIS A 649 10.66 -7.29 -30.95
C HIS A 649 10.72 -6.53 -29.62
N VAL A 650 11.55 -5.47 -29.56
CA VAL A 650 11.94 -4.80 -28.31
C VAL A 650 10.81 -4.07 -27.57
N THR A 651 9.71 -3.71 -28.26
CA THR A 651 8.53 -3.06 -27.64
C THR A 651 7.24 -3.88 -27.80
N HIS A 652 6.88 -4.28 -29.02
CA HIS A 652 5.62 -4.97 -29.35
C HIS A 652 5.77 -6.46 -29.73
N SER A 653 6.54 -7.24 -28.96
CA SER A 653 6.61 -8.69 -29.20
C SER A 653 5.24 -9.38 -29.08
N TRP A 654 5.07 -10.53 -29.74
CA TRP A 654 3.89 -11.40 -29.63
C TRP A 654 4.31 -12.81 -29.25
N ALA A 655 3.44 -13.53 -28.54
CA ALA A 655 3.57 -14.96 -28.30
C ALA A 655 2.46 -15.73 -29.01
N GLY A 656 2.81 -16.84 -29.67
CA GLY A 656 1.90 -17.72 -30.36
C GLY A 656 1.85 -19.12 -29.78
N LEU A 657 0.69 -19.76 -29.86
CA LEU A 657 0.44 -21.14 -29.47
C LEU A 657 -0.42 -21.83 -30.54
N GLY A 658 -0.05 -23.05 -30.93
CA GLY A 658 -0.76 -23.82 -31.98
C GLY A 658 0.02 -23.96 -33.29
N LEU A 659 -0.64 -24.50 -34.32
CA LEU A 659 -0.03 -25.01 -35.55
C LEU A 659 0.88 -24.00 -36.27
N HIS A 660 0.45 -22.73 -36.37
CA HIS A 660 1.14 -21.67 -37.11
C HIS A 660 1.94 -20.71 -36.20
N ALA A 661 2.07 -21.02 -34.92
CA ALA A 661 2.69 -20.12 -33.93
C ALA A 661 4.10 -19.67 -34.35
N GLU A 662 4.96 -20.61 -34.72
CA GLU A 662 6.35 -20.33 -35.13
C GLU A 662 6.40 -19.46 -36.38
N THR A 663 5.65 -19.82 -37.42
CA THR A 663 5.55 -19.06 -38.67
C THR A 663 5.11 -17.62 -38.46
N CYS A 664 4.18 -17.38 -37.53
CA CYS A 664 3.68 -16.05 -37.23
C CYS A 664 4.69 -15.18 -36.46
N VAL A 665 5.47 -15.75 -35.54
CA VAL A 665 6.35 -14.95 -34.67
C VAL A 665 7.78 -14.82 -35.18
N SER A 666 8.26 -15.75 -36.01
CA SER A 666 9.65 -15.77 -36.50
C SER A 666 9.94 -14.67 -37.52
N VAL A 667 8.91 -14.13 -38.18
CA VAL A 667 9.05 -13.03 -39.15
C VAL A 667 9.39 -11.69 -38.51
N HIS A 668 9.14 -11.55 -37.20
CA HIS A 668 9.17 -10.27 -36.50
C HIS A 668 10.55 -9.99 -35.89
N GLY A 669 11.33 -9.16 -36.58
CA GLY A 669 12.66 -8.73 -36.19
C GLY A 669 12.66 -7.84 -34.93
N PRO A 670 13.83 -7.68 -34.29
CA PRO A 670 13.94 -6.97 -33.02
C PRO A 670 13.64 -5.47 -33.11
N VAL A 671 13.93 -4.84 -34.25
CA VAL A 671 13.89 -3.38 -34.45
C VAL A 671 13.06 -2.94 -35.66
N ASP A 672 12.32 -3.86 -36.25
CA ASP A 672 11.38 -3.56 -37.34
C ASP A 672 10.30 -2.57 -36.86
N PRO A 673 9.55 -1.91 -37.76
CA PRO A 673 8.36 -1.19 -37.32
C PRO A 673 7.39 -2.15 -36.61
N PRO A 674 6.84 -1.79 -35.43
CA PRO A 674 6.19 -2.75 -34.52
C PRO A 674 4.99 -3.52 -35.09
N ALA A 675 4.36 -2.97 -36.12
CA ALA A 675 3.21 -3.52 -36.80
C ALA A 675 3.41 -3.48 -38.33
N SER A 676 4.60 -3.83 -38.82
CA SER A 676 4.92 -3.85 -40.26
C SER A 676 4.40 -5.10 -41.00
N HIS A 677 4.70 -5.19 -42.29
CA HIS A 677 4.55 -6.43 -43.09
C HIS A 677 5.36 -7.61 -42.54
N ALA A 678 6.41 -7.35 -41.75
CA ALA A 678 7.18 -8.37 -41.04
C ALA A 678 6.60 -8.68 -39.65
N SER A 679 5.38 -8.24 -39.32
CA SER A 679 4.78 -8.46 -38.01
C SER A 679 3.87 -9.70 -37.95
N PRO A 680 3.60 -10.24 -36.75
CA PRO A 680 2.65 -11.35 -36.56
C PRO A 680 1.22 -10.97 -36.96
N LEU A 681 0.90 -9.66 -36.97
CA LEU A 681 -0.39 -9.14 -37.43
C LEU A 681 -0.56 -9.36 -38.94
N ALA A 682 0.50 -9.12 -39.72
CA ALA A 682 0.50 -9.35 -41.17
C ALA A 682 0.33 -10.85 -41.48
N LYS A 683 1.07 -11.72 -40.78
CA LYS A 683 0.92 -13.18 -40.97
C LYS A 683 -0.45 -13.71 -40.54
N ALA A 684 -1.00 -13.21 -39.45
CA ALA A 684 -2.37 -13.56 -39.08
C ALA A 684 -3.37 -13.20 -40.20
N MET A 685 -3.22 -12.03 -40.82
CA MET A 685 -4.08 -11.61 -41.95
C MET A 685 -3.94 -12.53 -43.17
N GLU A 686 -2.72 -12.89 -43.55
CA GLU A 686 -2.46 -13.80 -44.68
C GLU A 686 -3.07 -15.19 -44.48
N LEU A 687 -3.15 -15.65 -43.22
CA LEU A 687 -3.76 -16.92 -42.84
C LEU A 687 -5.29 -16.82 -42.60
N GLY A 688 -5.92 -15.71 -42.99
CA GLY A 688 -7.37 -15.52 -42.80
C GLY A 688 -7.79 -15.33 -41.34
N GLY A 689 -6.88 -14.80 -40.52
CA GLY A 689 -7.04 -14.68 -39.08
C GLY A 689 -8.17 -13.75 -38.64
N LYS A 690 -8.61 -13.96 -37.39
CA LYS A 690 -9.68 -13.19 -36.72
C LYS A 690 -9.14 -12.51 -35.49
N VAL A 691 -9.81 -11.45 -35.04
CA VAL A 691 -9.49 -10.78 -33.78
C VAL A 691 -10.58 -11.11 -32.77
N VAL A 692 -10.18 -11.58 -31.58
CA VAL A 692 -11.09 -11.93 -30.50
C VAL A 692 -10.79 -11.07 -29.28
N TYR A 693 -11.84 -10.51 -28.70
CA TYR A 693 -11.77 -9.70 -27.48
C TYR A 693 -12.52 -10.42 -26.36
N ILE A 694 -11.82 -10.73 -25.27
CA ILE A 694 -12.39 -11.44 -24.11
C ILE A 694 -12.36 -10.52 -22.90
N GLY A 695 -13.54 -10.10 -22.43
CA GLY A 695 -13.64 -9.09 -21.36
C GLY A 695 -13.05 -7.73 -21.76
N SER A 696 -12.92 -7.45 -23.06
CA SER A 696 -12.36 -6.20 -23.58
C SER A 696 -13.22 -5.67 -24.70
N GLY A 697 -13.25 -4.35 -24.87
CA GLY A 697 -13.87 -3.71 -26.03
C GLY A 697 -12.90 -3.66 -27.21
N LEU A 698 -13.25 -2.91 -28.26
CA LEU A 698 -12.43 -2.76 -29.46
C LEU A 698 -11.25 -1.79 -29.31
N ALA A 699 -11.12 -1.11 -28.15
CA ALA A 699 -10.08 -0.13 -27.93
C ALA A 699 -8.63 -0.62 -28.10
N PRO A 700 -8.24 -1.83 -27.65
CA PRO A 700 -6.88 -2.32 -27.75
C PRO A 700 -6.58 -3.00 -29.11
N SER A 701 -7.32 -2.66 -30.17
CA SER A 701 -7.17 -3.25 -31.51
C SER A 701 -5.80 -2.95 -32.12
N THR A 702 -4.80 -3.77 -31.77
CA THR A 702 -3.43 -3.54 -32.25
C THR A 702 -3.33 -3.73 -33.76
N PHE A 703 -4.25 -4.49 -34.37
CA PHE A 703 -4.33 -4.64 -35.82
C PHE A 703 -4.51 -3.30 -36.56
N LEU A 704 -5.10 -2.28 -35.93
CA LEU A 704 -5.19 -0.95 -36.54
C LEU A 704 -3.83 -0.30 -36.73
N HIS A 705 -2.85 -0.56 -35.85
CA HIS A 705 -1.48 -0.11 -36.05
C HIS A 705 -0.80 -0.76 -37.25
N TYR A 706 -1.19 -1.99 -37.59
CA TYR A 706 -0.72 -2.62 -38.83
C TYR A 706 -1.22 -1.84 -40.05
N LEU A 707 -2.50 -1.48 -40.07
CA LEU A 707 -3.06 -0.64 -41.13
C LEU A 707 -2.39 0.75 -41.19
N GLU A 708 -2.05 1.33 -40.04
CA GLU A 708 -1.34 2.62 -39.98
C GLU A 708 0.04 2.55 -40.65
N THR A 709 0.79 1.47 -40.39
CA THR A 709 2.11 1.21 -40.99
C THR A 709 2.00 0.93 -42.50
N VAL A 710 1.05 0.09 -42.92
CA VAL A 710 0.82 -0.20 -44.36
C VAL A 710 0.43 1.07 -45.14
N CYS A 711 -0.37 1.94 -44.53
CA CYS A 711 -0.75 3.23 -45.11
C CYS A 711 0.34 4.31 -45.01
N ASN A 712 1.51 4.00 -44.42
CA ASN A 712 2.60 4.93 -44.15
C ASN A 712 2.10 6.23 -43.49
N SER A 713 1.32 6.10 -42.42
CA SER A 713 0.62 7.22 -41.79
C SER A 713 1.59 8.27 -41.23
N ALA A 714 1.27 9.55 -41.40
CA ALA A 714 2.16 10.67 -41.08
C ALA A 714 2.55 10.84 -39.60
N PHE A 715 1.87 10.13 -38.68
CA PHE A 715 2.14 10.18 -37.24
C PHE A 715 3.08 9.06 -36.74
N LEU A 716 3.57 8.21 -37.64
CA LEU A 716 4.67 7.29 -37.32
C LEU A 716 5.96 8.09 -37.14
N GLN A 717 6.73 7.79 -36.10
CA GLN A 717 7.98 8.51 -35.81
C GLN A 717 9.10 7.55 -35.44
N PRO A 718 10.36 7.92 -35.69
CA PRO A 718 11.48 7.15 -35.19
C PRO A 718 11.48 7.07 -33.67
N ALA A 719 11.96 5.94 -33.15
CA ALA A 719 12.13 5.72 -31.73
C ALA A 719 13.50 5.16 -31.41
N VAL A 720 13.98 5.47 -30.21
CA VAL A 720 15.24 4.97 -29.69
C VAL A 720 14.97 4.24 -28.39
N CYS A 721 15.38 2.97 -28.29
CA CYS A 721 15.16 2.13 -27.12
C CYS A 721 16.48 1.72 -26.45
N ARG A 722 16.48 1.57 -25.12
CA ARG A 722 17.60 0.98 -24.37
C ARG A 722 17.39 -0.53 -24.20
N VAL A 723 18.44 -1.30 -24.46
CA VAL A 723 18.45 -2.77 -24.37
C VAL A 723 19.56 -3.20 -23.43
N LYS A 724 19.26 -4.17 -22.57
CA LYS A 724 20.19 -4.77 -21.63
C LYS A 724 20.98 -5.89 -22.31
N ASN A 725 22.30 -5.84 -22.19
CA ASN A 725 23.21 -6.88 -22.62
C ASN A 725 23.30 -8.00 -21.57
N PRO A 726 23.77 -9.20 -21.93
CA PRO A 726 23.99 -10.30 -20.97
C PRO A 726 24.92 -9.95 -19.80
N ASP A 727 25.87 -9.03 -20.00
CA ASP A 727 26.80 -8.53 -18.98
C ASP A 727 26.20 -7.42 -18.08
N GLY A 728 24.93 -7.07 -18.28
CA GLY A 728 24.22 -6.02 -17.56
C GLY A 728 24.49 -4.59 -18.07
N SER A 729 25.37 -4.40 -19.06
CA SER A 729 25.55 -3.11 -19.73
C SER A 729 24.35 -2.77 -20.63
N LEU A 730 24.22 -1.49 -20.99
CA LEU A 730 23.10 -1.00 -21.79
C LEU A 730 23.57 -0.49 -23.15
N HIS A 731 22.95 -0.96 -24.23
CA HIS A 731 23.11 -0.40 -25.57
C HIS A 731 21.80 0.22 -26.07
N THR A 732 21.89 0.92 -27.19
CA THR A 732 20.77 1.66 -27.78
C THR A 732 20.43 1.09 -29.15
N VAL A 733 19.14 0.91 -29.42
CA VAL A 733 18.63 0.47 -30.73
C VAL A 733 17.68 1.51 -31.32
N PHE A 734 17.63 1.58 -32.64
CA PHE A 734 16.79 2.52 -33.39
C PHE A 734 15.67 1.76 -34.11
N ILE A 735 14.45 2.27 -34.01
CA ILE A 735 13.26 1.79 -34.73
C ILE A 735 12.83 2.92 -35.65
N GLU A 736 12.82 2.69 -36.96
CA GLU A 736 12.57 3.73 -37.97
C GLU A 736 11.15 4.31 -37.90
N GLN A 737 10.15 3.45 -37.69
CA GLN A 737 8.75 3.83 -37.58
C GLN A 737 8.12 3.19 -36.35
N HIS A 738 7.86 3.99 -35.32
CA HIS A 738 7.16 3.61 -34.11
C HIS A 738 5.75 4.21 -34.05
N LEU A 739 5.00 3.89 -33.00
CA LEU A 739 3.58 4.16 -32.84
C LEU A 739 3.31 5.21 -31.74
N PRO A 740 3.87 6.43 -31.79
CA PRO A 740 3.59 7.43 -30.77
C PRO A 740 2.19 8.03 -30.94
N GLY A 741 1.74 8.68 -29.86
CA GLY A 741 0.57 9.54 -29.88
C GLY A 741 -0.77 8.80 -29.71
N HIS A 742 -1.80 9.60 -29.43
CA HIS A 742 -3.15 9.12 -29.19
C HIS A 742 -3.86 8.73 -30.50
N ARG A 743 -4.83 7.81 -30.42
CA ARG A 743 -5.73 7.43 -31.52
C ARG A 743 -7.19 7.55 -31.10
N ASP A 744 -8.06 7.90 -32.03
CA ASP A 744 -9.51 8.04 -31.76
C ASP A 744 -10.13 6.74 -31.22
N PHE A 745 -9.58 5.59 -31.62
CA PHE A 745 -10.04 4.28 -31.17
C PHE A 745 -9.51 3.85 -29.78
N TYR A 746 -8.69 4.63 -29.09
CA TYR A 746 -8.25 4.29 -27.72
C TYR A 746 -9.31 4.53 -26.63
N ARG A 747 -10.56 4.79 -27.03
CA ARG A 747 -11.67 5.08 -26.12
C ARG A 747 -12.48 3.82 -25.79
N PRO A 748 -13.15 3.77 -24.62
CA PRO A 748 -13.97 2.62 -24.24
C PRO A 748 -15.06 2.25 -25.26
N ASP A 749 -15.57 3.22 -26.01
CA ASP A 749 -16.62 3.11 -27.02
C ASP A 749 -16.04 3.07 -28.46
N ALA A 750 -14.88 2.43 -28.62
CA ALA A 750 -14.11 2.43 -29.87
C ALA A 750 -14.95 2.00 -31.10
N GLU A 751 -15.95 1.15 -30.95
CA GLU A 751 -16.93 0.79 -31.98
C GLU A 751 -17.61 1.99 -32.65
N ASN A 752 -17.74 3.11 -31.92
CA ASN A 752 -18.35 4.36 -32.40
C ASN A 752 -17.35 5.32 -33.05
N CYS A 753 -16.05 5.00 -33.07
CA CYS A 753 -15.07 5.84 -33.75
C CYS A 753 -15.26 5.78 -35.28
N LYS A 754 -14.72 6.79 -35.97
CA LYS A 754 -14.89 6.95 -37.43
C LYS A 754 -14.43 5.73 -38.23
N PHE A 755 -13.40 5.02 -37.77
CA PHE A 755 -12.87 3.84 -38.44
C PHE A 755 -13.89 2.70 -38.42
N PHE A 756 -14.31 2.25 -37.23
CA PHE A 756 -15.19 1.09 -37.09
C PHE A 756 -16.56 1.34 -37.74
N LEU A 757 -17.14 2.53 -37.59
CA LEU A 757 -18.38 2.91 -38.27
C LEU A 757 -18.31 2.78 -39.80
N ARG A 758 -17.15 3.12 -40.41
CA ARG A 758 -16.95 2.98 -41.86
C ARG A 758 -16.64 1.54 -42.25
N ALA A 759 -15.82 0.85 -41.47
CA ALA A 759 -15.45 -0.54 -41.72
C ALA A 759 -16.68 -1.46 -41.67
N VAL A 760 -17.57 -1.28 -40.70
CA VAL A 760 -18.82 -2.05 -40.59
C VAL A 760 -19.73 -1.78 -41.79
N LYS A 761 -19.88 -0.52 -42.21
CA LYS A 761 -20.62 -0.18 -43.45
C LYS A 761 -20.01 -0.80 -44.70
N ALA A 762 -18.68 -1.00 -44.70
CA ALA A 762 -17.94 -1.66 -45.78
C ALA A 762 -17.91 -3.20 -45.65
N GLY A 763 -18.60 -3.78 -44.65
CA GLY A 763 -18.76 -5.23 -44.51
C GLY A 763 -17.92 -5.90 -43.41
N LEU A 764 -17.22 -5.14 -42.55
CA LEU A 764 -16.58 -5.70 -41.36
C LEU A 764 -17.66 -6.33 -40.45
N LYS A 765 -17.49 -7.62 -40.15
CA LYS A 765 -18.38 -8.35 -39.25
C LYS A 765 -17.83 -8.30 -37.83
N ILE A 766 -18.65 -7.83 -36.90
CA ILE A 766 -18.37 -7.84 -35.46
C ILE A 766 -19.52 -8.60 -34.81
N ALA A 767 -19.21 -9.67 -34.09
CA ALA A 767 -20.16 -10.48 -33.35
C ALA A 767 -19.85 -10.36 -31.86
N GLU A 768 -20.90 -10.28 -31.04
CA GLU A 768 -20.80 -10.15 -29.58
C GLU A 768 -21.67 -11.22 -28.92
N VAL A 769 -21.12 -11.84 -27.88
CA VAL A 769 -21.80 -12.86 -27.07
C VAL A 769 -21.67 -12.43 -25.60
N PRO A 770 -22.78 -12.37 -24.83
CA PRO A 770 -22.78 -11.95 -23.43
C PRO A 770 -21.92 -12.82 -22.50
#